data_AF-A0A940JCM8-F1
#
_entry.id   AF-A0A940JCM8-F1
#
_cell.length_a   1.000
_cell.length_b   1.000
_cell.length_c   1.000
_cell.angle_alpha   90.00
_cell.angle_beta   90.00
_cell.angle_gamma   90.00
#
_symmetry.space_group_name_H-M   'P 1'
#
loop_
_entity.id
_entity.type
_entity.pdbx_description
1 polymer ?
#
loop_
_entity_poly.entity_id
_entity_poly.type
_entity_poly.pdbx_seq_one_letter_code
_entity_poly.pdbx_strand_id
1 'polypeptide(L)'
;GIAVGMATKIPPHNLVEIVNAVVAMIDNPDLTDDELFSHVPGPDFPTGGIIVGRSGIRSAYETGRGKVRVRAKIHTEDIGRGKEALIVTELPYEVKKGGDNGVINKIADLVRDKRIPEIADIQDYSDRRGMRLVVELKRDAIPEVVRNKLFKHTPLQTTFGVNTVALVDGVPRTLGLREALRVWVEHQREVVVRRSKHELGVLERRVHVLEGLLKALDHLDEVIEVIRASRDRENARAELMGRFDLSEIQASAILDLRLSQLTALEADAIQAEYDDKTERIGELRDILGDERKIFALIKEEVLEISERFGDERRTIITDSEDEIDIEDLIADQQMVITITNSGYIKSLPLATYRQQNRGGRGVTGMNMKDGDFIEHLFVCSSHDFLLFFSNRGKVYRKKVYELPEASRTAKGRALVNILPLREGERIQSVLSTRDFNEGPFLVFATKNGVIKKTEFPLYNTPIKADGIIAIKIRDDDELIAVRRTSGDDDILMVSRKGQAVRFHEDATRAMGRDTSGVRGMDISGADDGVLAMDVARDDDDLLVVTENGYGKRTGIDQYRKTNRGTKGVGTIKLTDAKGALAGALVVREHDGLVFISKEGMVQRTAVRGINRYGRLSQGVKVMNVRDDDIVSAVAVVYDSGDDDESADATLPLDGDADGATVQGMLDETPGSTPPDGDDDDSSPGVQINESEIDEPGDDDSPTTENDVT
;
A
#
# COMPACT_ATOMS: atom_id res chain seq x y z
N GLY A 1 -23.19 -16.45 -12.12
CA GLY A 1 -23.98 -16.85 -13.29
C GLY A 1 -23.92 -15.79 -14.37
N ILE A 2 -24.10 -16.18 -15.63
CA ILE A 2 -24.20 -15.28 -16.80
C ILE A 2 -25.51 -15.60 -17.53
N ALA A 3 -26.21 -14.58 -18.01
CA ALA A 3 -27.45 -14.66 -18.76
C ALA A 3 -27.39 -13.72 -19.97
N VAL A 4 -28.41 -13.73 -20.84
CA VAL A 4 -28.45 -12.82 -22.00
C VAL A 4 -28.52 -11.36 -21.52
N GLY A 5 -27.47 -10.59 -21.80
CA GLY A 5 -27.36 -9.17 -21.42
C GLY A 5 -27.09 -8.91 -19.93
N MET A 6 -26.96 -9.93 -19.08
CA MET A 6 -26.84 -9.77 -17.62
C MET A 6 -25.85 -10.76 -17.02
N ALA A 7 -25.27 -10.41 -15.87
CA ALA A 7 -24.46 -11.31 -15.05
C ALA A 7 -24.81 -11.13 -13.57
N THR A 8 -24.58 -12.17 -12.77
CA THR A 8 -24.71 -12.14 -11.31
C THR A 8 -23.51 -12.82 -10.66
N LYS A 9 -22.96 -12.19 -9.63
CA LYS A 9 -21.81 -12.68 -8.86
C LYS A 9 -21.93 -12.22 -7.41
N ILE A 10 -22.56 -13.06 -6.61
CA ILE A 10 -22.76 -12.91 -5.17
C ILE A 10 -21.65 -13.71 -4.48
N PRO A 11 -20.92 -13.15 -3.49
CA PRO A 11 -19.95 -13.91 -2.72
C PRO A 11 -20.64 -14.72 -1.59
N PRO A 12 -20.02 -15.80 -1.12
CA PRO A 12 -20.45 -16.51 0.09
C PRO A 12 -20.35 -15.63 1.35
N HIS A 13 -21.12 -15.98 2.37
CA HIS A 13 -21.22 -15.30 3.67
C HIS A 13 -21.37 -16.36 4.77
N ASN A 14 -21.01 -16.00 6.01
CA ASN A 14 -21.15 -16.88 7.16
C ASN A 14 -22.64 -17.05 7.54
N LEU A 15 -23.06 -18.27 7.89
CA LEU A 15 -24.46 -18.56 8.21
C LEU A 15 -24.95 -17.81 9.47
N VAL A 16 -24.13 -17.80 10.53
CA VAL A 16 -24.47 -17.21 11.83
C VAL A 16 -24.63 -15.70 11.72
N GLU A 17 -23.76 -15.04 10.97
CA GLU A 17 -23.85 -13.60 10.66
C GLU A 17 -25.14 -13.24 9.92
N ILE A 18 -25.50 -14.03 8.90
CA ILE A 18 -26.74 -13.81 8.13
C ILE A 18 -27.99 -14.07 8.99
N VAL A 19 -28.00 -15.10 9.83
CA VAL A 19 -29.12 -15.35 10.75
C VAL A 19 -29.26 -14.23 11.79
N ASN A 20 -28.16 -13.78 12.39
CA ASN A 20 -28.17 -12.65 13.32
C ASN A 20 -28.72 -11.37 12.67
N ALA A 21 -28.37 -11.10 11.40
CA ALA A 21 -28.88 -9.97 10.65
C ALA A 21 -30.39 -10.09 10.33
N VAL A 22 -30.88 -11.29 9.98
CA VAL A 22 -32.31 -11.58 9.82
C VAL A 22 -33.06 -11.34 11.13
N VAL A 23 -32.54 -11.84 12.25
CA VAL A 23 -33.14 -11.68 13.58
C VAL A 23 -33.19 -10.20 13.97
N ALA A 24 -32.11 -9.44 13.76
CA ALA A 24 -32.08 -8.01 14.03
C ALA A 24 -33.10 -7.21 13.19
N MET A 25 -33.29 -7.58 11.91
CA MET A 25 -34.32 -6.98 11.03
C MET A 25 -35.75 -7.34 11.43
N ILE A 26 -35.96 -8.49 12.08
CA ILE A 26 -37.26 -8.91 12.62
C ILE A 26 -37.57 -8.17 13.94
N ASP A 27 -36.59 -8.08 14.84
CA ASP A 27 -36.74 -7.40 16.13
C ASP A 27 -36.86 -5.86 15.96
N ASN A 28 -36.21 -5.28 14.95
CA ASN A 28 -36.27 -3.86 14.63
C ASN A 28 -36.43 -3.61 13.11
N PRO A 29 -37.66 -3.36 12.62
CA PRO A 29 -37.90 -3.03 11.21
C PRO A 29 -37.22 -1.73 10.72
N ASP A 30 -36.94 -0.80 11.65
CA ASP A 30 -36.32 0.51 11.39
C ASP A 30 -34.78 0.51 11.56
N LEU A 31 -34.17 -0.67 11.80
CA LEU A 31 -32.72 -0.87 11.94
C LEU A 31 -31.95 -0.19 10.79
N THR A 32 -30.94 0.63 11.08
CA THR A 32 -30.16 1.34 10.06
C THR A 32 -29.26 0.41 9.24
N ASP A 33 -28.73 0.89 8.12
CA ASP A 33 -27.80 0.09 7.30
C ASP A 33 -26.46 -0.13 8.01
N ASP A 34 -25.97 0.84 8.79
CA ASP A 34 -24.74 0.69 9.57
C ASP A 34 -24.88 -0.37 10.68
N GLU A 35 -26.03 -0.40 11.37
CA GLU A 35 -26.33 -1.44 12.35
C GLU A 35 -26.47 -2.81 11.67
N LEU A 36 -27.17 -2.90 10.54
CA LEU A 36 -27.30 -4.14 9.76
C LEU A 36 -25.93 -4.68 9.29
N PHE A 37 -25.04 -3.80 8.83
CA PHE A 37 -23.68 -4.18 8.40
C PHE A 37 -22.76 -4.52 9.58
N SER A 38 -23.13 -4.17 10.82
CA SER A 38 -22.42 -4.65 12.01
C SER A 38 -22.67 -6.13 12.29
N HIS A 39 -23.86 -6.65 11.94
CA HIS A 39 -24.20 -8.08 12.02
C HIS A 39 -23.60 -8.91 10.87
N VAL A 40 -23.31 -8.29 9.72
CA VAL A 40 -22.65 -8.94 8.57
C VAL A 40 -21.38 -8.15 8.19
N PRO A 41 -20.24 -8.36 8.88
CA PRO A 41 -19.02 -7.56 8.68
C PRO A 41 -18.45 -7.59 7.26
N GLY A 42 -18.74 -8.66 6.49
CA GLY A 42 -18.36 -8.81 5.09
C GLY A 42 -18.51 -10.26 4.59
N PRO A 43 -18.17 -10.54 3.32
CA PRO A 43 -18.21 -11.89 2.75
C PRO A 43 -17.23 -12.87 3.42
N ASP A 44 -17.63 -14.14 3.51
CA ASP A 44 -16.83 -15.22 4.10
C ASP A 44 -16.61 -16.33 3.08
N PHE A 45 -15.36 -16.52 2.63
CA PHE A 45 -15.01 -17.43 1.55
C PHE A 45 -14.60 -18.81 2.09
N PRO A 46 -15.03 -19.91 1.45
CA PRO A 46 -14.71 -21.27 1.92
C PRO A 46 -13.20 -21.61 1.84
N THR A 47 -12.41 -20.80 1.13
CA THR A 47 -10.94 -20.89 1.04
C THR A 47 -10.20 -20.01 2.05
N GLY A 48 -10.90 -19.30 2.94
CA GLY A 48 -10.31 -18.37 3.89
C GLY A 48 -9.79 -17.10 3.21
N GLY A 49 -8.51 -16.79 3.40
CA GLY A 49 -7.85 -15.60 2.87
C GLY A 49 -8.15 -14.32 3.66
N ILE A 50 -7.66 -13.20 3.15
CA ILE A 50 -7.72 -11.89 3.81
C ILE A 50 -8.40 -10.87 2.89
N ILE A 51 -9.54 -10.32 3.30
CA ILE A 51 -10.18 -9.18 2.63
C ILE A 51 -9.50 -7.88 3.05
N VAL A 52 -9.28 -6.98 2.09
CA VAL A 52 -8.47 -5.76 2.25
C VAL A 52 -9.29 -4.52 1.89
N GLY A 53 -9.75 -3.81 2.92
CA GLY A 53 -10.58 -2.60 2.83
C GLY A 53 -12.08 -2.90 2.90
N ARG A 54 -12.86 -1.97 3.46
CA ARG A 54 -14.30 -2.12 3.68
C ARG A 54 -15.20 -1.33 2.73
N SER A 55 -14.74 -0.30 2.00
CA SER A 55 -15.62 0.45 1.09
C SER A 55 -16.15 -0.43 -0.04
N GLY A 56 -15.34 -1.38 -0.50
CA GLY A 56 -15.73 -2.39 -1.49
C GLY A 56 -16.82 -3.36 -1.00
N ILE A 57 -16.92 -3.58 0.32
CA ILE A 57 -17.97 -4.34 0.99
C ILE A 57 -19.22 -3.47 1.14
N ARG A 58 -19.07 -2.27 1.74
CA ARG A 58 -20.14 -1.30 1.96
C ARG A 58 -20.89 -0.97 0.66
N SER A 59 -20.17 -0.61 -0.41
CA SER A 59 -20.72 -0.37 -1.75
C SER A 59 -21.53 -1.57 -2.25
N ALA A 60 -21.04 -2.80 -2.01
CA ALA A 60 -21.73 -4.02 -2.43
C ALA A 60 -23.03 -4.27 -1.65
N TYR A 61 -23.10 -3.90 -0.38
CA TYR A 61 -24.29 -4.06 0.45
C TYR A 61 -25.31 -2.93 0.27
N GLU A 62 -24.86 -1.69 0.07
CA GLU A 62 -25.72 -0.53 -0.20
C GLU A 62 -26.33 -0.58 -1.62
N THR A 63 -25.55 -0.96 -2.63
CA THR A 63 -25.95 -0.83 -4.05
C THR A 63 -26.10 -2.16 -4.80
N GLY A 64 -25.79 -3.29 -4.16
CA GLY A 64 -25.65 -4.59 -4.83
C GLY A 64 -24.42 -4.71 -5.74
N ARG A 65 -23.54 -3.70 -5.80
CA ARG A 65 -22.37 -3.67 -6.70
C ARG A 65 -21.12 -3.20 -5.96
N GLY A 66 -20.02 -3.94 -6.07
CA GLY A 66 -18.77 -3.58 -5.38
C GLY A 66 -17.55 -4.35 -5.86
N LYS A 67 -16.41 -4.09 -5.23
CA LYS A 67 -15.10 -4.69 -5.54
C LYS A 67 -14.39 -5.06 -4.25
N VAL A 68 -14.48 -6.33 -3.87
CA VAL A 68 -13.82 -6.85 -2.66
C VAL A 68 -12.44 -7.38 -3.06
N ARG A 69 -11.36 -6.81 -2.54
CA ARG A 69 -9.99 -7.32 -2.76
C ARG A 69 -9.72 -8.45 -1.77
N VAL A 70 -9.16 -9.56 -2.25
CA VAL A 70 -8.82 -10.75 -1.44
C VAL A 70 -7.36 -11.10 -1.66
N ARG A 71 -6.58 -11.19 -0.58
CA ARG A 71 -5.19 -11.66 -0.54
C ARG A 71 -5.13 -13.12 -0.07
N ALA A 72 -4.13 -13.83 -0.58
CA ALA A 72 -3.66 -15.08 -0.02
C ALA A 72 -3.11 -14.87 1.40
N LYS A 73 -3.20 -15.89 2.25
CA LYS A 73 -2.58 -15.89 3.57
C LYS A 73 -1.14 -16.37 3.43
N ILE A 74 -0.20 -15.48 3.74
CA ILE A 74 1.24 -15.71 3.56
C ILE A 74 1.98 -15.28 4.83
N HIS A 75 2.80 -16.17 5.37
CA HIS A 75 3.74 -15.86 6.45
C HIS A 75 5.18 -16.23 6.04
N THR A 76 6.18 -15.75 6.79
CA THR A 76 7.60 -16.05 6.54
C THR A 76 8.07 -17.15 7.49
N GLU A 77 8.93 -18.05 7.01
CA GLU A 77 9.68 -19.02 7.83
C GLU A 77 11.18 -18.99 7.46
N ASP A 78 12.07 -19.12 8.45
CA ASP A 78 13.50 -19.39 8.22
C ASP A 78 13.67 -20.89 7.90
N ILE A 79 14.27 -21.20 6.74
CA ILE A 79 14.50 -22.57 6.27
C ILE A 79 15.94 -23.04 6.53
N GLY A 80 16.73 -22.25 7.26
CA GLY A 80 18.09 -22.54 7.68
C GLY A 80 19.16 -22.04 6.72
N ARG A 81 20.42 -22.03 7.20
CA ARG A 81 21.62 -21.55 6.46
C ARG A 81 21.55 -20.09 6.00
N GLY A 82 20.73 -19.27 6.68
CA GLY A 82 20.48 -17.87 6.36
C GLY A 82 19.67 -17.73 5.06
N LYS A 83 18.50 -18.37 5.01
CA LYS A 83 17.52 -18.26 3.92
C LYS A 83 16.12 -18.20 4.52
N GLU A 84 15.29 -17.31 4.00
CA GLU A 84 13.88 -17.23 4.34
C GLU A 84 13.01 -17.79 3.20
N ALA A 85 11.80 -18.22 3.52
CA ALA A 85 10.80 -18.62 2.55
C ALA A 85 9.44 -17.98 2.87
N LEU A 86 8.69 -17.65 1.83
CA LEU A 86 7.28 -17.25 1.95
C LEU A 86 6.40 -18.49 1.84
N ILE A 87 5.54 -18.69 2.83
CA ILE A 87 4.68 -19.85 2.97
C ILE A 87 3.23 -19.44 2.72
N VAL A 88 2.66 -19.87 1.59
CA VAL A 88 1.25 -19.64 1.28
C VAL A 88 0.41 -20.78 1.84
N THR A 89 -0.53 -20.44 2.72
CA THR A 89 -1.40 -21.40 3.43
C THR A 89 -2.84 -21.37 2.94
N GLU A 90 -3.32 -20.24 2.45
CA GLU A 90 -4.67 -20.06 1.90
C GLU A 90 -4.62 -19.20 0.63
N LEU A 91 -5.43 -19.55 -0.38
CA LEU A 91 -5.52 -18.80 -1.65
C LEU A 91 -6.85 -18.03 -1.74
N PRO A 92 -6.89 -16.91 -2.51
CA PRO A 92 -8.14 -16.22 -2.80
C PRO A 92 -9.14 -17.13 -3.50
N TYR A 93 -10.43 -16.85 -3.31
CA TYR A 93 -11.51 -17.64 -3.89
C TYR A 93 -11.42 -17.70 -5.44
N GLU A 94 -11.83 -18.83 -6.01
CA GLU A 94 -11.68 -19.21 -7.44
C GLU A 94 -10.23 -19.36 -7.98
N VAL A 95 -9.17 -19.10 -7.18
CA VAL A 95 -7.78 -19.18 -7.65
C VAL A 95 -7.26 -20.62 -7.68
N LYS A 96 -6.71 -21.05 -8.82
CA LYS A 96 -6.05 -22.35 -8.98
C LYS A 96 -4.59 -22.30 -8.51
N LYS A 97 -4.16 -23.32 -7.74
CA LYS A 97 -2.77 -23.48 -7.29
C LYS A 97 -1.83 -23.87 -8.45
N GLY A 98 -2.16 -24.93 -9.18
CA GLY A 98 -1.36 -25.48 -10.30
C GLY A 98 -2.12 -25.60 -11.62
N GLY A 99 -1.47 -26.20 -12.62
CA GLY A 99 -1.90 -26.21 -14.02
C GLY A 99 -1.52 -24.91 -14.76
N ASP A 100 -1.77 -24.84 -16.06
CA ASP A 100 -1.26 -23.77 -16.96
C ASP A 100 -1.58 -22.34 -16.50
N ASN A 101 -2.77 -22.16 -15.91
CA ASN A 101 -3.25 -20.88 -15.37
C ASN A 101 -3.17 -20.81 -13.83
N GLY A 102 -2.39 -21.70 -13.20
CA GLY A 102 -2.19 -21.76 -11.76
C GLY A 102 -1.17 -20.73 -11.25
N VAL A 103 -1.27 -20.41 -9.96
CA VAL A 103 -0.34 -19.49 -9.27
C VAL A 103 1.12 -19.95 -9.40
N ILE A 104 1.41 -21.24 -9.28
CA ILE A 104 2.78 -21.77 -9.34
C ILE A 104 3.44 -21.43 -10.69
N ASN A 105 2.80 -21.76 -11.80
CA ASN A 105 3.30 -21.44 -13.15
C ASN A 105 3.44 -19.92 -13.34
N LYS A 106 2.46 -19.14 -12.87
CA LYS A 106 2.50 -17.67 -12.93
C LYS A 106 3.73 -17.07 -12.23
N ILE A 107 4.14 -17.64 -11.09
CA ILE A 107 5.36 -17.20 -10.38
C ILE A 107 6.60 -17.66 -11.15
N ALA A 108 6.65 -18.92 -11.61
CA ALA A 108 7.78 -19.44 -12.38
C ALA A 108 8.06 -18.62 -13.65
N ASP A 109 7.02 -18.17 -14.37
CA ASP A 109 7.15 -17.28 -15.51
C ASP A 109 7.70 -15.90 -15.11
N LEU A 110 7.23 -15.31 -14.00
CA LEU A 110 7.77 -14.03 -13.48
C LEU A 110 9.23 -14.12 -13.02
N VAL A 111 9.70 -15.30 -12.61
CA VAL A 111 11.11 -15.57 -12.31
C VAL A 111 11.91 -15.70 -13.62
N ARG A 112 11.40 -16.46 -14.60
CA ARG A 112 12.00 -16.64 -15.94
C ARG A 112 12.16 -15.31 -16.69
N ASP A 113 11.13 -14.47 -16.64
CA ASP A 113 11.09 -13.10 -17.20
C ASP A 113 11.96 -12.10 -16.42
N LYS A 114 12.63 -12.52 -15.33
CA LYS A 114 13.44 -11.68 -14.43
C LYS A 114 12.66 -10.51 -13.81
N ARG A 115 11.33 -10.65 -13.64
CA ARG A 115 10.46 -9.65 -13.01
C ARG A 115 10.41 -9.76 -11.49
N ILE A 116 10.56 -10.98 -10.97
CA ILE A 116 10.79 -11.24 -9.54
C ILE A 116 12.04 -12.14 -9.42
N PRO A 117 13.25 -11.62 -9.73
CA PRO A 117 14.48 -12.40 -9.71
C PRO A 117 14.93 -12.78 -8.29
N GLU A 118 14.28 -12.27 -7.24
CA GLU A 118 14.57 -12.55 -5.83
C GLU A 118 14.23 -13.98 -5.38
N ILE A 119 13.34 -14.67 -6.09
CA ILE A 119 12.93 -16.04 -5.78
C ILE A 119 14.03 -17.01 -6.24
N ALA A 120 14.33 -18.00 -5.41
CA ALA A 120 15.27 -19.08 -5.69
C ALA A 120 14.59 -20.32 -6.25
N ASP A 121 13.50 -20.77 -5.61
CA ASP A 121 12.74 -21.98 -5.99
C ASP A 121 11.28 -21.92 -5.49
N ILE A 122 10.41 -22.81 -5.99
CA ILE A 122 8.98 -22.87 -5.67
C ILE A 122 8.56 -24.34 -5.51
N GLN A 123 8.14 -24.75 -4.31
CA GLN A 123 7.86 -26.14 -3.97
C GLN A 123 6.50 -26.30 -3.27
N ASP A 124 5.67 -27.24 -3.74
CA ASP A 124 4.32 -27.49 -3.21
C ASP A 124 4.32 -28.69 -2.25
N TYR A 125 4.20 -28.40 -0.96
CA TYR A 125 4.16 -29.36 0.15
C TYR A 125 2.73 -29.59 0.68
N SER A 126 1.70 -29.25 -0.09
CA SER A 126 0.30 -29.43 0.33
C SER A 126 -0.07 -30.90 0.45
N ASP A 127 -0.75 -31.28 1.52
CA ASP A 127 -1.22 -32.65 1.77
C ASP A 127 -2.72 -32.70 2.13
N ARG A 128 -3.18 -33.79 2.74
CA ARG A 128 -4.57 -33.95 3.19
C ARG A 128 -4.94 -33.13 4.44
N ARG A 129 -3.97 -32.52 5.12
CA ARG A 129 -4.15 -31.71 6.34
C ARG A 129 -4.14 -30.21 6.05
N GLY A 130 -3.50 -29.76 4.96
CA GLY A 130 -3.55 -28.36 4.56
C GLY A 130 -2.78 -28.04 3.28
N MET A 131 -2.99 -26.82 2.78
CA MET A 131 -2.17 -26.25 1.70
C MET A 131 -0.89 -25.66 2.28
N ARG A 132 0.25 -25.94 1.63
CA ARG A 132 1.55 -25.35 1.97
C ARG A 132 2.37 -25.21 0.70
N LEU A 133 2.29 -24.04 0.06
CA LEU A 133 3.16 -23.67 -1.06
C LEU A 133 4.34 -22.84 -0.52
N VAL A 134 5.55 -23.35 -0.72
CA VAL A 134 6.80 -22.75 -0.26
C VAL A 134 7.45 -22.00 -1.43
N VAL A 135 7.74 -20.72 -1.24
CA VAL A 135 8.51 -19.90 -2.19
C VAL A 135 9.83 -19.54 -1.52
N GLU A 136 10.91 -20.22 -1.92
CA GLU A 136 12.24 -20.01 -1.37
C GLU A 136 12.84 -18.70 -1.90
N LEU A 137 13.46 -17.92 -1.02
CA LEU A 137 14.09 -16.64 -1.36
C LEU A 137 15.62 -16.74 -1.44
N LYS A 138 16.22 -15.82 -2.20
CA LYS A 138 17.68 -15.62 -2.20
C LYS A 138 18.13 -14.90 -0.92
N ARG A 139 19.41 -15.07 -0.57
CA ARG A 139 20.01 -14.60 0.70
C ARG A 139 19.94 -13.08 0.92
N ASP A 140 19.76 -12.33 -0.16
CA ASP A 140 19.71 -10.87 -0.25
C ASP A 140 18.28 -10.33 -0.50
N ALA A 141 17.27 -11.21 -0.54
CA ALA A 141 15.89 -10.85 -0.82
C ALA A 141 15.09 -10.56 0.45
N ILE A 142 14.54 -9.34 0.56
CA ILE A 142 13.64 -8.94 1.65
C ILE A 142 12.27 -9.62 1.46
N PRO A 143 11.79 -10.48 2.38
CA PRO A 143 10.57 -11.27 2.17
C PRO A 143 9.34 -10.44 1.87
N GLU A 144 9.18 -9.30 2.53
CA GLU A 144 8.00 -8.45 2.38
C GLU A 144 7.95 -7.74 1.01
N VAL A 145 9.10 -7.38 0.45
CA VAL A 145 9.20 -6.82 -0.91
C VAL A 145 8.80 -7.88 -1.93
N VAL A 146 9.22 -9.14 -1.74
CA VAL A 146 8.82 -10.26 -2.61
C VAL A 146 7.33 -10.57 -2.45
N ARG A 147 6.80 -10.61 -1.22
CA ARG A 147 5.36 -10.77 -0.92
C ARG A 147 4.52 -9.71 -1.62
N ASN A 148 4.94 -8.44 -1.59
CA ASN A 148 4.22 -7.34 -2.22
C ASN A 148 4.33 -7.40 -3.76
N LYS A 149 5.49 -7.77 -4.33
CA LYS A 149 5.63 -8.05 -5.77
C LYS A 149 4.72 -9.21 -6.23
N LEU A 150 4.63 -10.28 -5.44
CA LEU A 150 3.77 -11.43 -5.68
C LEU A 150 2.29 -11.02 -5.68
N PHE A 151 1.82 -10.25 -4.69
CA PHE A 151 0.45 -9.70 -4.70
C PHE A 151 0.20 -8.77 -5.91
N LYS A 152 1.20 -7.99 -6.35
CA LYS A 152 1.03 -7.05 -7.48
C LYS A 152 1.04 -7.71 -8.86
N HIS A 153 1.54 -8.94 -9.00
CA HIS A 153 1.78 -9.57 -10.30
C HIS A 153 1.20 -10.98 -10.47
N THR A 154 0.65 -11.59 -9.41
CA THR A 154 0.09 -12.95 -9.44
C THR A 154 -1.34 -12.98 -8.87
N PRO A 155 -2.12 -14.06 -9.11
CA PRO A 155 -3.40 -14.28 -8.44
C PRO A 155 -3.34 -14.50 -6.92
N LEU A 156 -2.20 -14.31 -6.25
CA LEU A 156 -2.12 -14.24 -4.78
C LEU A 156 -2.85 -13.00 -4.21
N GLN A 157 -3.18 -12.00 -5.04
CA GLN A 157 -4.19 -11.00 -4.73
C GLN A 157 -5.16 -10.88 -5.92
N THR A 158 -6.46 -10.98 -5.66
CA THR A 158 -7.51 -10.82 -6.68
C THR A 158 -8.58 -9.82 -6.24
N THR A 159 -9.45 -9.42 -7.17
CA THR A 159 -10.61 -8.58 -6.88
C THR A 159 -11.87 -9.33 -7.27
N PHE A 160 -12.68 -9.69 -6.28
CA PHE A 160 -14.01 -10.23 -6.47
C PHE A 160 -14.98 -9.08 -6.79
N GLY A 161 -15.39 -8.97 -8.06
CA GLY A 161 -16.43 -8.04 -8.48
C GLY A 161 -17.80 -8.52 -8.03
N VAL A 162 -18.35 -7.91 -6.98
CA VAL A 162 -19.70 -8.22 -6.48
C VAL A 162 -20.73 -7.56 -7.40
N ASN A 163 -21.75 -8.32 -7.77
CA ASN A 163 -22.85 -7.90 -8.63
C ASN A 163 -24.08 -8.76 -8.29
N THR A 164 -24.82 -8.35 -7.26
CA THR A 164 -25.96 -9.06 -6.69
C THR A 164 -27.20 -8.83 -7.54
N VAL A 165 -27.37 -9.67 -8.57
CA VAL A 165 -28.57 -9.68 -9.42
C VAL A 165 -29.35 -10.96 -9.22
N ALA A 166 -30.64 -10.84 -8.92
CA ALA A 166 -31.57 -11.94 -8.70
C ALA A 166 -32.93 -11.65 -9.35
N LEU A 167 -33.81 -12.66 -9.45
CA LEU A 167 -35.19 -12.48 -9.88
C LEU A 167 -36.06 -12.19 -8.66
N VAL A 168 -36.80 -11.08 -8.69
CA VAL A 168 -37.85 -10.74 -7.73
C VAL A 168 -39.14 -10.58 -8.53
N ASP A 169 -40.17 -11.36 -8.20
CA ASP A 169 -41.43 -11.46 -8.96
C ASP A 169 -41.23 -11.83 -10.44
N GLY A 170 -40.19 -12.62 -10.74
CA GLY A 170 -39.77 -12.98 -12.10
C GLY A 170 -39.00 -11.89 -12.86
N VAL A 171 -38.83 -10.69 -12.27
CA VAL A 171 -38.11 -9.55 -12.87
C VAL A 171 -36.68 -9.49 -12.33
N PRO A 172 -35.64 -9.35 -13.19
CA PRO A 172 -34.27 -9.18 -12.72
C PRO A 172 -34.08 -7.82 -12.02
N ARG A 173 -33.60 -7.85 -10.78
CA ARG A 173 -33.24 -6.66 -9.99
C ARG A 173 -31.82 -6.77 -9.46
N THR A 174 -31.14 -5.64 -9.32
CA THR A 174 -29.91 -5.55 -8.53
C THR A 174 -30.31 -5.24 -7.09
N LEU A 175 -29.87 -6.04 -6.12
CA LEU A 175 -30.33 -5.97 -4.73
C LEU A 175 -29.19 -5.59 -3.79
N GLY A 176 -29.43 -4.63 -2.89
CA GLY A 176 -28.61 -4.45 -1.69
C GLY A 176 -28.86 -5.54 -0.65
N LEU A 177 -28.02 -5.62 0.40
CA LEU A 177 -28.12 -6.64 1.45
C LEU A 177 -29.49 -6.58 2.15
N ARG A 178 -29.94 -5.39 2.55
CA ARG A 178 -31.27 -5.17 3.15
C ARG A 178 -32.41 -5.67 2.27
N GLU A 179 -32.35 -5.39 0.96
CA GLU A 179 -33.43 -5.78 0.04
C GLU A 179 -33.46 -7.30 -0.16
N ALA A 180 -32.29 -7.94 -0.30
CA ALA A 180 -32.17 -9.39 -0.39
C ALA A 180 -32.69 -10.10 0.87
N LEU A 181 -32.32 -9.63 2.06
CA LEU A 181 -32.80 -10.18 3.34
C LEU A 181 -34.31 -9.94 3.52
N ARG A 182 -34.83 -8.75 3.17
CA ARG A 182 -36.27 -8.44 3.24
C ARG A 182 -37.11 -9.35 2.32
N VAL A 183 -36.67 -9.57 1.08
CA VAL A 183 -37.34 -10.47 0.14
C VAL A 183 -37.34 -11.92 0.65
N TRP A 184 -36.25 -12.35 1.29
CA TRP A 184 -36.17 -13.68 1.90
C TRP A 184 -37.10 -13.84 3.12
N VAL A 185 -37.16 -12.84 4.01
CA VAL A 185 -38.03 -12.85 5.20
C VAL A 185 -39.51 -12.87 4.82
N GLU A 186 -39.93 -12.09 3.82
CA GLU A 186 -41.32 -12.13 3.33
C GLU A 186 -41.67 -13.49 2.70
N HIS A 187 -40.71 -14.12 2.02
CA HIS A 187 -40.92 -15.48 1.51
C HIS A 187 -41.06 -16.51 2.65
N GLN A 188 -40.28 -16.42 3.73
CA GLN A 188 -40.47 -17.29 4.90
C GLN A 188 -41.82 -17.07 5.57
N ARG A 189 -42.27 -15.82 5.70
CA ARG A 189 -43.63 -15.48 6.17
C ARG A 189 -44.71 -16.15 5.31
N GLU A 190 -44.58 -16.09 3.98
CA GLU A 190 -45.50 -16.78 3.07
C GLU A 190 -45.49 -18.32 3.26
N VAL A 191 -44.30 -18.91 3.40
CA VAL A 191 -44.11 -20.37 3.61
C VAL A 191 -44.70 -20.82 4.95
N VAL A 192 -44.38 -20.15 6.05
CA VAL A 192 -44.89 -20.47 7.40
C VAL A 192 -46.41 -20.31 7.46
N VAL A 193 -46.97 -19.26 6.87
CA VAL A 193 -48.44 -19.07 6.79
C VAL A 193 -49.11 -20.18 5.98
N ARG A 194 -48.52 -20.61 4.85
CA ARG A 194 -49.03 -21.74 4.05
C ARG A 194 -48.94 -23.06 4.81
N ARG A 195 -47.80 -23.35 5.44
CA ARG A 195 -47.56 -24.56 6.24
C ARG A 195 -48.55 -24.66 7.39
N SER A 196 -48.67 -23.61 8.20
CA SER A 196 -49.55 -23.56 9.37
C SER A 196 -51.03 -23.63 8.99
N LYS A 197 -51.45 -23.03 7.86
CA LYS A 197 -52.83 -23.17 7.34
C LYS A 197 -53.13 -24.58 6.81
N HIS A 198 -52.13 -25.26 6.25
CA HIS A 198 -52.28 -26.66 5.83
C HIS A 198 -52.41 -27.59 7.04
N GLU A 199 -51.52 -27.43 8.03
CA GLU A 199 -51.52 -28.15 9.31
C GLU A 199 -52.85 -27.96 10.05
N LEU A 200 -53.27 -26.70 10.24
CA LEU A 200 -54.55 -26.34 10.86
C LEU A 200 -55.72 -27.03 10.15
N GLY A 201 -55.81 -26.93 8.82
CA GLY A 201 -56.90 -27.57 8.07
C GLY A 201 -56.87 -29.10 8.12
N VAL A 202 -55.71 -29.74 8.28
CA VAL A 202 -55.60 -31.18 8.52
C VAL A 202 -56.12 -31.55 9.91
N LEU A 203 -55.70 -30.79 10.94
CA LEU A 203 -56.12 -31.01 12.32
C LEU A 203 -57.62 -30.76 12.51
N GLU A 204 -58.17 -29.65 11.97
CA GLU A 204 -59.61 -29.34 12.03
C GLU A 204 -60.47 -30.47 11.45
N ARG A 205 -60.05 -31.08 10.34
CA ARG A 205 -60.75 -32.25 9.77
C ARG A 205 -60.65 -33.51 10.65
N ARG A 206 -59.53 -33.69 11.38
CA ARG A 206 -59.36 -34.82 12.30
C ARG A 206 -60.17 -34.62 13.59
N VAL A 207 -60.11 -33.43 14.17
CA VAL A 207 -60.89 -33.03 15.36
C VAL A 207 -62.39 -33.12 15.09
N HIS A 208 -62.87 -32.62 13.94
CA HIS A 208 -64.27 -32.79 13.52
C HIS A 208 -64.72 -34.26 13.51
N VAL A 209 -63.85 -35.20 13.09
CA VAL A 209 -64.15 -36.64 13.15
C VAL A 209 -64.16 -37.13 14.59
N LEU A 210 -63.16 -36.78 15.40
CA LEU A 210 -63.04 -37.18 16.80
C LEU A 210 -64.26 -36.73 17.64
N GLU A 211 -64.79 -35.53 17.42
CA GLU A 211 -66.02 -35.03 18.06
C GLU A 211 -67.23 -35.93 17.79
N GLY A 212 -67.36 -36.43 16.56
CA GLY A 212 -68.40 -37.38 16.19
C GLY A 212 -68.23 -38.74 16.86
N LEU A 213 -66.98 -39.21 17.00
CA LEU A 213 -66.69 -40.47 17.69
C LEU A 213 -66.95 -40.37 19.19
N LEU A 214 -66.52 -39.29 19.85
CA LEU A 214 -66.77 -39.04 21.28
C LEU A 214 -68.28 -38.95 21.57
N LYS A 215 -69.01 -38.13 20.79
CA LYS A 215 -70.48 -38.01 20.91
C LYS A 215 -71.22 -39.33 20.66
N ALA A 216 -70.64 -40.24 19.87
CA ALA A 216 -71.19 -41.58 19.66
C ALA A 216 -70.82 -42.59 20.76
N LEU A 217 -69.70 -42.39 21.46
CA LEU A 217 -69.31 -43.18 22.64
C LEU A 217 -70.16 -42.79 23.86
N ASP A 218 -70.43 -41.49 24.06
CA ASP A 218 -71.33 -40.98 25.12
C ASP A 218 -72.79 -41.48 24.98
N HIS A 219 -73.22 -41.75 23.74
CA HIS A 219 -74.59 -42.18 23.40
C HIS A 219 -74.64 -43.57 22.76
N LEU A 220 -73.69 -44.45 23.12
CA LEU A 220 -73.43 -45.74 22.46
C LEU A 220 -74.69 -46.60 22.24
N ASP A 221 -75.51 -46.80 23.27
CA ASP A 221 -76.69 -47.66 23.18
C ASP A 221 -77.73 -47.10 22.18
N GLU A 222 -77.96 -45.79 22.18
CA GLU A 222 -78.89 -45.12 21.26
C GLU A 222 -78.38 -45.14 19.80
N VAL A 223 -77.07 -44.99 19.62
CA VAL A 223 -76.39 -45.15 18.32
C VAL A 223 -76.54 -46.59 17.81
N ILE A 224 -76.34 -47.59 18.67
CA ILE A 224 -76.53 -49.02 18.34
C ILE A 224 -77.99 -49.33 18.01
N GLU A 225 -78.96 -48.75 18.72
CA GLU A 225 -80.38 -48.91 18.39
C GLU A 225 -80.72 -48.32 17.01
N VAL A 226 -80.25 -47.11 16.69
CA VAL A 226 -80.45 -46.48 15.36
C VAL A 226 -79.85 -47.34 14.24
N ILE A 227 -78.62 -47.83 14.43
CA ILE A 227 -77.94 -48.68 13.43
C ILE A 227 -78.69 -50.01 13.26
N ARG A 228 -79.20 -50.62 14.34
CA ARG A 228 -79.93 -51.90 14.28
C ARG A 228 -81.38 -51.79 13.77
N ALA A 229 -82.00 -50.62 13.91
CA ALA A 229 -83.34 -50.34 13.36
C ALA A 229 -83.30 -49.96 11.86
N SER A 230 -82.14 -49.48 11.39
CA SER A 230 -81.92 -49.09 9.99
C SER A 230 -81.82 -50.30 9.06
N ARG A 231 -82.25 -50.14 7.80
CA ARG A 231 -82.28 -51.22 6.80
C ARG A 231 -80.94 -51.45 6.11
N ASP A 232 -80.14 -50.40 5.98
CA ASP A 232 -78.87 -50.36 5.28
C ASP A 232 -78.00 -49.19 5.81
N ARG A 233 -76.79 -49.06 5.26
CA ARG A 233 -75.80 -48.07 5.71
C ARG A 233 -76.16 -46.63 5.33
N GLU A 234 -76.93 -46.40 4.28
CA GLU A 234 -77.32 -45.03 3.86
C GLU A 234 -78.46 -44.52 4.75
N ASN A 235 -79.46 -45.36 5.02
CA ASN A 235 -80.49 -45.08 6.02
C ASN A 235 -79.88 -44.85 7.41
N ALA A 236 -78.95 -45.70 7.86
CA ALA A 236 -78.28 -45.53 9.15
C ALA A 236 -77.49 -44.22 9.23
N ARG A 237 -76.79 -43.83 8.15
CA ARG A 237 -76.08 -42.55 8.06
C ARG A 237 -77.04 -41.37 8.20
N ALA A 238 -78.15 -41.38 7.46
CA ALA A 238 -79.12 -40.28 7.46
C ALA A 238 -79.80 -40.10 8.83
N GLU A 239 -80.19 -41.19 9.50
CA GLU A 239 -80.77 -41.15 10.85
C GLU A 239 -79.75 -40.66 11.90
N LEU A 240 -78.48 -41.12 11.84
CA LEU A 240 -77.43 -40.63 12.74
C LEU A 240 -77.16 -39.13 12.54
N MET A 241 -77.11 -38.65 11.29
CA MET A 241 -76.97 -37.22 10.99
C MET A 241 -78.14 -36.40 11.55
N GLY A 242 -79.39 -36.84 11.32
CA GLY A 242 -80.57 -36.11 11.74
C GLY A 242 -80.86 -36.15 13.25
N ARG A 243 -80.53 -37.25 13.94
CA ARG A 243 -80.83 -37.43 15.38
C ARG A 243 -79.73 -36.89 16.30
N PHE A 244 -78.47 -36.93 15.87
CA PHE A 244 -77.32 -36.47 16.67
C PHE A 244 -76.66 -35.19 16.14
N ASP A 245 -77.22 -34.53 15.13
CA ASP A 245 -76.67 -33.32 14.49
C ASP A 245 -75.19 -33.52 14.08
N LEU A 246 -74.98 -34.52 13.22
CA LEU A 246 -73.66 -34.97 12.76
C LEU A 246 -73.48 -34.69 11.27
N SER A 247 -72.25 -34.39 10.86
CA SER A 247 -71.89 -34.32 9.44
C SER A 247 -71.83 -35.71 8.79
N GLU A 248 -71.90 -35.76 7.46
CA GLU A 248 -71.79 -37.00 6.69
C GLU A 248 -70.48 -37.76 6.98
N ILE A 249 -69.40 -37.02 7.27
CA ILE A 249 -68.08 -37.58 7.56
C ILE A 249 -68.05 -38.18 8.96
N GLN A 250 -68.64 -37.51 9.96
CA GLN A 250 -68.78 -38.05 11.32
C GLN A 250 -69.66 -39.31 11.33
N ALA A 251 -70.86 -39.24 10.74
CA ALA A 251 -71.76 -40.39 10.65
C ALA A 251 -71.12 -41.55 9.88
N SER A 252 -70.31 -41.29 8.85
CA SER A 252 -69.53 -42.33 8.17
C SER A 252 -68.48 -42.98 9.06
N ALA A 253 -67.71 -42.19 9.82
CA ALA A 253 -66.67 -42.68 10.71
C ALA A 253 -67.23 -43.52 11.88
N ILE A 254 -68.38 -43.13 12.43
CA ILE A 254 -69.11 -43.90 13.46
C ILE A 254 -69.54 -45.26 12.89
N LEU A 255 -70.02 -45.30 11.64
CA LEU A 255 -70.42 -46.54 10.95
C LEU A 255 -69.23 -47.44 10.54
N ASP A 256 -67.98 -46.96 10.65
CA ASP A 256 -66.76 -47.74 10.44
C ASP A 256 -66.04 -48.12 11.77
N LEU A 257 -66.60 -47.75 12.93
CA LEU A 257 -66.06 -48.15 14.24
C LEU A 257 -66.05 -49.67 14.41
N ARG A 258 -64.96 -50.18 14.98
CA ARG A 258 -64.81 -51.59 15.36
C ARG A 258 -65.17 -51.79 16.82
N LEU A 259 -65.79 -52.92 17.15
CA LEU A 259 -66.17 -53.26 18.53
C LEU A 259 -64.99 -53.25 19.53
N SER A 260 -63.75 -53.43 19.06
CA SER A 260 -62.54 -53.30 19.89
C SER A 260 -62.27 -51.87 20.37
N GLN A 261 -62.68 -50.86 19.59
CA GLN A 261 -62.48 -49.44 19.88
C GLN A 261 -63.51 -48.89 20.89
N LEU A 262 -64.41 -49.75 21.38
CA LEU A 262 -65.42 -49.43 22.40
C LEU A 262 -64.94 -49.78 23.82
N THR A 263 -63.66 -50.12 23.98
CA THR A 263 -63.06 -50.34 25.31
C THR A 263 -62.65 -49.01 25.93
N ALA A 264 -62.68 -48.90 27.26
CA ALA A 264 -62.36 -47.65 27.97
C ALA A 264 -60.99 -47.06 27.55
N LEU A 265 -59.96 -47.90 27.41
CA LEU A 265 -58.62 -47.46 26.99
C LEU A 265 -58.59 -46.85 25.57
N GLU A 266 -59.45 -47.32 24.66
CA GLU A 266 -59.55 -46.77 23.30
C GLU A 266 -60.38 -45.47 23.29
N ALA A 267 -61.40 -45.36 24.16
CA ALA A 267 -62.13 -44.11 24.37
C ALA A 267 -61.25 -43.03 25.01
N ASP A 268 -60.48 -43.38 26.05
CA ASP A 268 -59.49 -42.52 26.70
C ASP A 268 -58.42 -42.05 25.69
N ALA A 269 -57.99 -42.92 24.77
CA ALA A 269 -57.05 -42.58 23.70
C ALA A 269 -57.65 -41.65 22.63
N ILE A 270 -58.93 -41.83 22.28
CA ILE A 270 -59.66 -40.91 21.37
C ILE A 270 -59.83 -39.53 22.01
N GLN A 271 -60.12 -39.47 23.31
CA GLN A 271 -60.20 -38.21 24.07
C GLN A 271 -58.83 -37.52 24.13
N ALA A 272 -57.76 -38.24 24.48
CA ALA A 272 -56.40 -37.69 24.49
C ALA A 272 -55.94 -37.20 23.10
N GLU A 273 -56.33 -37.87 22.01
CA GLU A 273 -56.06 -37.40 20.65
C GLU A 273 -56.88 -36.15 20.29
N TYR A 274 -58.10 -36.01 20.81
CA TYR A 274 -58.93 -34.82 20.64
C TYR A 274 -58.33 -33.61 21.38
N ASP A 275 -57.90 -33.80 22.63
CA ASP A 275 -57.35 -32.73 23.46
C ASP A 275 -56.02 -32.19 22.88
N ASP A 276 -55.06 -33.07 22.56
CA ASP A 276 -53.79 -32.77 21.87
C ASP A 276 -54.01 -31.91 20.61
N LYS A 277 -54.98 -32.29 19.78
CA LYS A 277 -55.22 -31.63 18.49
C LYS A 277 -56.03 -30.35 18.64
N THR A 278 -56.85 -30.25 19.68
CA THR A 278 -57.60 -29.02 20.00
C THR A 278 -56.67 -27.96 20.60
N GLU A 279 -55.74 -28.35 21.47
CA GLU A 279 -54.64 -27.49 21.96
C GLU A 279 -53.78 -26.99 20.78
N ARG A 280 -53.30 -27.89 19.92
CA ARG A 280 -52.50 -27.53 18.74
C ARG A 280 -53.25 -26.65 17.73
N ILE A 281 -54.57 -26.86 17.54
CA ILE A 281 -55.42 -25.96 16.75
C ILE A 281 -55.49 -24.57 17.38
N GLY A 282 -55.54 -24.50 18.72
CA GLY A 282 -55.45 -23.25 19.48
C GLY A 282 -54.17 -22.49 19.17
N GLU A 283 -53.02 -23.14 19.33
CA GLU A 283 -51.70 -22.57 19.00
C GLU A 283 -51.64 -22.06 17.55
N LEU A 284 -52.04 -22.89 16.57
CA LEU A 284 -51.96 -22.55 15.15
C LEU A 284 -52.87 -21.38 14.77
N ARG A 285 -54.07 -21.29 15.37
CA ARG A 285 -54.99 -20.16 15.18
C ARG A 285 -54.46 -18.88 15.82
N ASP A 286 -53.81 -18.97 16.98
CA ASP A 286 -53.19 -17.85 17.69
C ASP A 286 -51.95 -17.32 16.91
N ILE A 287 -51.08 -18.22 16.44
CA ILE A 287 -49.95 -17.88 15.55
C ILE A 287 -50.44 -17.24 14.26
N LEU A 288 -51.45 -17.80 13.59
CA LEU A 288 -52.02 -17.24 12.36
C LEU A 288 -52.82 -15.94 12.59
N GLY A 289 -53.15 -15.59 13.84
CA GLY A 289 -53.86 -14.39 14.23
C GLY A 289 -52.97 -13.18 14.54
N ASP A 290 -51.71 -13.40 14.92
CA ASP A 290 -50.73 -12.34 15.23
C ASP A 290 -49.47 -12.48 14.38
N GLU A 291 -49.25 -11.50 13.50
CA GLU A 291 -48.07 -11.41 12.64
C GLU A 291 -46.74 -11.42 13.42
N ARG A 292 -46.73 -10.95 14.67
CA ARG A 292 -45.55 -11.02 15.55
C ARG A 292 -45.22 -12.45 15.95
N LYS A 293 -46.20 -13.33 16.08
CA LYS A 293 -46.01 -14.75 16.41
C LYS A 293 -45.50 -15.53 15.19
N ILE A 294 -45.95 -15.18 13.98
CA ILE A 294 -45.36 -15.69 12.74
C ILE A 294 -43.86 -15.32 12.65
N PHE A 295 -43.51 -14.06 12.93
CA PHE A 295 -42.11 -13.64 12.93
C PHE A 295 -41.29 -14.24 14.08
N ALA A 296 -41.87 -14.46 15.26
CA ALA A 296 -41.22 -15.16 16.37
C ALA A 296 -40.90 -16.62 16.02
N LEU A 297 -41.83 -17.33 15.37
CA LEU A 297 -41.62 -18.71 14.91
C LEU A 297 -40.55 -18.79 13.79
N ILE A 298 -40.52 -17.82 12.87
CA ILE A 298 -39.44 -17.72 11.87
C ILE A 298 -38.08 -17.52 12.57
N LYS A 299 -38.03 -16.64 13.58
CA LYS A 299 -36.84 -16.36 14.39
C LYS A 299 -36.35 -17.60 15.15
N GLU A 300 -37.25 -18.40 15.72
CA GLU A 300 -36.95 -19.68 16.38
C GLU A 300 -36.36 -20.69 15.39
N GLU A 301 -37.01 -20.92 14.24
CA GLU A 301 -36.54 -21.87 13.21
C GLU A 301 -35.16 -21.49 12.63
N VAL A 302 -34.88 -20.21 12.38
CA VAL A 302 -33.55 -19.80 11.88
C VAL A 302 -32.45 -19.89 12.93
N LEU A 303 -32.77 -19.69 14.21
CA LEU A 303 -31.81 -19.85 15.30
C LEU A 303 -31.46 -21.33 15.49
N GLU A 304 -32.43 -22.24 15.44
CA GLU A 304 -32.17 -23.69 15.49
C GLU A 304 -31.28 -24.13 14.31
N ILE A 305 -31.52 -23.60 13.11
CA ILE A 305 -30.65 -23.83 11.94
C ILE A 305 -29.23 -23.29 12.17
N SER A 306 -29.09 -22.11 12.78
CA SER A 306 -27.78 -21.52 13.09
C SER A 306 -27.01 -22.32 14.15
N GLU A 307 -27.67 -22.83 15.19
CA GLU A 307 -27.04 -23.68 16.21
C GLU A 307 -26.62 -25.04 15.64
N ARG A 308 -27.38 -25.59 14.69
CA ARG A 308 -27.12 -26.91 14.10
C ARG A 308 -26.14 -26.93 12.93
N PHE A 309 -25.98 -25.82 12.22
CA PHE A 309 -25.22 -25.76 10.96
C PHE A 309 -24.24 -24.58 10.85
N GLY A 310 -24.15 -23.71 11.86
CA GLY A 310 -23.20 -22.59 11.88
C GLY A 310 -21.74 -23.04 12.00
N ASP A 311 -20.83 -22.30 11.37
CA ASP A 311 -19.38 -22.48 11.48
C ASP A 311 -18.65 -21.16 11.81
N GLU A 312 -17.42 -21.27 12.31
CA GLU A 312 -16.58 -20.11 12.59
C GLU A 312 -16.14 -19.40 11.30
N ARG A 313 -16.09 -18.06 11.35
CA ARG A 313 -15.69 -17.22 10.21
C ARG A 313 -14.27 -17.56 9.74
N ARG A 314 -14.10 -17.77 8.43
CA ARG A 314 -12.83 -18.24 7.83
C ARG A 314 -12.00 -17.11 7.24
N THR A 315 -12.64 -16.18 6.53
CA THR A 315 -12.01 -15.03 5.89
C THR A 315 -11.82 -13.89 6.88
N ILE A 316 -10.57 -13.49 7.09
CA ILE A 316 -10.21 -12.34 7.93
C ILE A 316 -10.48 -11.05 7.14
N ILE A 317 -11.11 -10.06 7.75
CA ILE A 317 -11.25 -8.70 7.17
C ILE A 317 -10.22 -7.80 7.83
N THR A 318 -9.46 -7.06 7.03
CA THR A 318 -8.58 -5.99 7.50
C THR A 318 -9.05 -4.63 7.00
N ASP A 319 -9.02 -3.64 7.90
CA ASP A 319 -9.56 -2.30 7.65
C ASP A 319 -8.66 -1.46 6.74
N SER A 320 -7.40 -1.88 6.55
CA SER A 320 -6.46 -1.34 5.56
C SER A 320 -7.09 -1.40 4.16
N GLU A 321 -7.52 -0.24 3.67
CA GLU A 321 -7.94 -0.06 2.28
C GLU A 321 -6.78 0.37 1.38
N ASP A 322 -5.66 0.70 2.00
CA ASP A 322 -4.45 1.18 1.36
C ASP A 322 -3.81 0.10 0.47
N GLU A 323 -3.06 0.55 -0.53
CA GLU A 323 -1.98 -0.28 -1.06
C GLU A 323 -0.98 -0.49 0.10
N ILE A 324 -0.24 -1.62 0.15
CA ILE A 324 0.79 -1.77 1.19
C ILE A 324 1.89 -0.75 0.87
N ASP A 325 1.81 0.41 1.51
CA ASP A 325 2.78 1.47 1.30
C ASP A 325 4.10 1.02 1.92
N ILE A 326 5.16 1.14 1.12
CA ILE A 326 6.47 0.59 1.46
C ILE A 326 7.07 1.34 2.66
N GLU A 327 6.55 2.54 2.95
CA GLU A 327 6.85 3.38 4.11
C GLU A 327 6.58 2.69 5.45
N ASP A 328 5.45 1.98 5.62
CA ASP A 328 5.08 1.32 6.88
C ASP A 328 6.02 0.16 7.26
N LEU A 329 6.70 -0.42 6.27
CA LEU A 329 7.66 -1.52 6.45
C LEU A 329 9.08 -1.02 6.78
N ILE A 330 9.28 0.30 6.80
CA ILE A 330 10.58 0.94 6.92
C ILE A 330 10.59 1.76 8.21
N ALA A 331 11.57 1.52 9.07
CA ALA A 331 11.68 2.23 10.34
C ALA A 331 11.85 3.74 10.11
N ASP A 332 11.05 4.57 10.79
CA ASP A 332 11.27 6.01 10.91
C ASP A 332 12.57 6.23 11.69
N GLN A 333 13.64 6.54 10.96
CA GLN A 333 14.97 6.77 11.52
C GLN A 333 15.63 7.97 10.86
N GLN A 334 16.51 8.64 11.60
CA GLN A 334 17.25 9.79 11.09
C GLN A 334 18.30 9.34 10.07
N MET A 335 18.17 9.81 8.84
CA MET A 335 19.05 9.56 7.71
C MET A 335 19.86 10.83 7.40
N VAL A 336 21.17 10.67 7.18
CA VAL A 336 22.02 11.69 6.58
C VAL A 336 21.94 11.53 5.07
N ILE A 337 21.52 12.58 4.38
CA ILE A 337 21.50 12.63 2.91
C ILE A 337 22.71 13.42 2.45
N THR A 338 23.35 12.95 1.40
CA THR A 338 24.54 13.57 0.83
C THR A 338 24.37 13.65 -0.68
N ILE A 339 24.49 14.84 -1.24
CA ILE A 339 24.49 15.12 -2.68
C ILE A 339 25.79 15.83 -3.02
N THR A 340 26.53 15.33 -4.00
CA THR A 340 27.75 15.98 -4.50
C THR A 340 27.46 16.86 -5.72
N ASN A 341 28.33 17.83 -5.96
CA ASN A 341 28.25 18.74 -7.12
C ASN A 341 28.38 18.02 -8.46
N SER A 342 29.07 16.87 -8.53
CA SER A 342 29.02 15.98 -9.70
C SER A 342 27.69 15.21 -9.87
N GLY A 343 26.71 15.48 -9.01
CA GLY A 343 25.34 14.99 -9.10
C GLY A 343 25.11 13.61 -8.47
N TYR A 344 26.00 13.12 -7.60
CA TYR A 344 25.82 11.83 -6.93
C TYR A 344 25.09 11.99 -5.60
N ILE A 345 24.05 11.19 -5.39
CA ILE A 345 23.29 11.13 -4.14
C ILE A 345 23.48 9.80 -3.41
N LYS A 346 23.48 9.86 -2.08
CA LYS A 346 23.32 8.70 -1.19
C LYS A 346 22.57 9.05 0.10
N SER A 347 22.01 8.03 0.73
CA SER A 347 21.48 8.05 2.10
C SER A 347 22.35 7.16 3.01
N LEU A 348 22.40 7.47 4.31
CA LEU A 348 23.02 6.62 5.34
C LEU A 348 22.38 6.91 6.72
N PRO A 349 22.05 5.91 7.56
CA PRO A 349 21.52 6.17 8.90
C PRO A 349 22.50 6.97 9.77
N LEU A 350 22.00 8.00 10.47
CA LEU A 350 22.78 8.89 11.33
C LEU A 350 23.55 8.14 12.43
N ALA A 351 23.00 7.01 12.91
CA ALA A 351 23.67 6.12 13.86
C ALA A 351 25.05 5.61 13.38
N THR A 352 25.31 5.59 12.06
CA THR A 352 26.59 5.20 11.47
C THR A 352 27.71 6.24 11.67
N TYR A 353 27.37 7.48 12.07
CA TYR A 353 28.33 8.56 12.35
C TYR A 353 28.77 8.64 13.83
N ARG A 354 28.51 7.60 14.64
CA ARG A 354 28.72 7.66 16.09
C ARG A 354 30.20 7.86 16.47
N GLN A 355 30.43 8.72 17.47
CA GLN A 355 31.76 9.21 17.88
C GLN A 355 32.77 8.09 18.22
N GLN A 356 34.02 8.27 17.77
CA GLN A 356 35.17 7.75 18.50
C GLN A 356 35.49 8.65 19.70
N ASN A 357 36.02 8.05 20.77
CA ASN A 357 36.52 8.79 21.92
C ASN A 357 37.83 9.53 21.60
N ARG A 358 38.12 10.58 22.39
CA ARG A 358 39.35 11.40 22.27
C ARG A 358 40.61 10.53 22.18
N GLY A 359 41.43 10.76 21.15
CA GLY A 359 42.73 10.11 20.95
C GLY A 359 42.84 9.25 19.69
N GLY A 360 41.75 9.02 18.96
CA GLY A 360 41.79 8.41 17.62
C GLY A 360 42.40 9.34 16.56
N ARG A 361 43.11 8.78 15.57
CA ARG A 361 43.52 9.48 14.35
C ARG A 361 42.29 9.80 13.47
N GLY A 362 42.40 10.82 12.62
CA GLY A 362 41.30 11.38 11.81
C GLY A 362 40.41 10.36 11.10
N VAL A 363 39.11 10.67 11.02
CA VAL A 363 38.04 9.72 10.67
C VAL A 363 37.78 9.74 9.16
N THR A 364 38.71 9.18 8.40
CA THR A 364 38.81 9.23 6.92
C THR A 364 37.48 9.38 6.19
N GLY A 365 37.34 10.48 5.44
CA GLY A 365 36.14 10.85 4.71
C GLY A 365 35.70 9.93 3.55
N MET A 366 34.88 10.49 2.67
CA MET A 366 34.35 9.82 1.48
C MET A 366 35.38 9.82 0.35
N ASN A 367 35.57 8.69 -0.35
CA ASN A 367 36.40 8.65 -1.55
C ASN A 367 35.64 9.35 -2.69
N MET A 368 35.78 10.67 -2.80
CA MET A 368 35.16 11.49 -3.83
C MET A 368 35.87 11.30 -5.19
N LYS A 369 35.45 12.02 -6.24
CA LYS A 369 36.28 12.22 -7.44
C LYS A 369 37.14 13.47 -7.21
N ASP A 370 38.31 13.53 -7.82
CA ASP A 370 39.09 14.77 -7.89
C ASP A 370 38.21 15.91 -8.44
N GLY A 371 38.20 17.04 -7.75
CA GLY A 371 37.30 18.17 -8.04
C GLY A 371 35.88 18.09 -7.45
N ASP A 372 35.45 16.96 -6.89
CA ASP A 372 34.07 16.79 -6.38
C ASP A 372 33.96 17.05 -4.87
N PHE A 373 32.80 17.57 -4.44
CA PHE A 373 32.53 17.97 -3.07
C PHE A 373 31.03 17.82 -2.74
N ILE A 374 30.70 17.81 -1.45
CA ILE A 374 29.32 17.73 -0.98
C ILE A 374 28.65 19.10 -1.12
N GLU A 375 27.68 19.21 -2.03
CA GLU A 375 26.92 20.43 -2.31
C GLU A 375 25.70 20.55 -1.39
N HIS A 376 25.04 19.43 -1.08
CA HIS A 376 23.94 19.38 -0.11
C HIS A 376 24.17 18.26 0.91
N LEU A 377 24.11 18.61 2.19
CA LEU A 377 23.99 17.67 3.30
C LEU A 377 22.87 18.15 4.22
N PHE A 378 22.02 17.23 4.62
CA PHE A 378 20.96 17.46 5.60
C PHE A 378 20.58 16.15 6.29
N VAL A 379 19.97 16.28 7.47
CA VAL A 379 19.42 15.17 8.24
C VAL A 379 17.90 15.27 8.18
N CYS A 380 17.23 14.15 7.93
CA CYS A 380 15.78 14.03 7.80
C CYS A 380 15.33 12.60 8.15
N SER A 381 14.04 12.35 8.31
CA SER A 381 13.52 10.98 8.47
C SER A 381 13.69 10.18 7.17
N SER A 382 13.81 8.85 7.29
CA SER A 382 13.60 7.88 6.22
C SER A 382 12.22 8.02 5.53
N HIS A 383 11.22 8.50 6.25
CA HIS A 383 9.85 8.76 5.80
C HIS A 383 9.67 10.13 5.12
N ASP A 384 10.62 11.06 5.24
CA ASP A 384 10.46 12.39 4.64
C ASP A 384 10.50 12.33 3.11
N PHE A 385 9.80 13.25 2.47
CA PHE A 385 9.92 13.53 1.04
C PHE A 385 11.07 14.49 0.78
N LEU A 386 11.88 14.20 -0.25
CA LEU A 386 12.80 15.15 -0.84
C LEU A 386 12.24 15.70 -2.14
N LEU A 387 12.22 17.02 -2.25
CA LEU A 387 11.76 17.80 -3.40
C LEU A 387 12.98 18.34 -4.14
N PHE A 388 13.21 17.86 -5.36
CA PHE A 388 14.33 18.24 -6.22
C PHE A 388 13.87 19.22 -7.29
N PHE A 389 14.30 20.47 -7.20
CA PHE A 389 13.91 21.55 -8.12
C PHE A 389 14.94 21.69 -9.24
N SER A 390 14.50 21.65 -10.50
CA SER A 390 15.40 21.73 -11.66
C SER A 390 15.56 23.15 -12.21
N ASN A 391 16.66 23.39 -12.92
CA ASN A 391 16.91 24.63 -13.68
C ASN A 391 15.76 24.99 -14.65
N ARG A 392 15.01 23.99 -15.13
CA ARG A 392 13.83 24.16 -16.00
C ARG A 392 12.51 24.43 -15.25
N GLY A 393 12.55 24.60 -13.93
CA GLY A 393 11.38 24.95 -13.12
C GLY A 393 10.42 23.80 -12.81
N LYS A 394 10.86 22.55 -13.03
CA LYS A 394 10.18 21.37 -12.51
C LYS A 394 10.54 21.10 -11.06
N VAL A 395 9.70 20.34 -10.38
CA VAL A 395 10.06 19.63 -9.15
C VAL A 395 9.73 18.15 -9.26
N TYR A 396 10.66 17.33 -8.79
CA TYR A 396 10.54 15.89 -8.65
C TYR A 396 10.48 15.54 -7.16
N ARG A 397 9.83 14.44 -6.79
CA ARG A 397 9.71 13.98 -5.40
C ARG A 397 10.13 12.52 -5.26
N LYS A 398 10.90 12.22 -4.22
CA LYS A 398 11.23 10.86 -3.76
C LYS A 398 11.05 10.80 -2.25
N LYS A 399 10.63 9.65 -1.71
CA LYS A 399 10.83 9.37 -0.28
C LYS A 399 12.32 9.15 -0.02
N VAL A 400 12.80 9.49 1.18
CA VAL A 400 14.21 9.29 1.56
C VAL A 400 14.62 7.81 1.46
N TYR A 401 13.74 6.88 1.83
CA TYR A 401 14.01 5.45 1.70
C TYR A 401 14.10 4.93 0.25
N GLU A 402 13.64 5.68 -0.76
CA GLU A 402 13.83 5.32 -2.17
C GLU A 402 15.22 5.67 -2.71
N LEU A 403 16.05 6.35 -1.91
CA LEU A 403 17.41 6.71 -2.28
C LEU A 403 18.38 5.53 -2.11
N PRO A 404 19.48 5.49 -2.88
CA PRO A 404 20.51 4.48 -2.70
C PRO A 404 21.23 4.66 -1.36
N GLU A 405 20.98 3.76 -0.43
CA GLU A 405 21.83 3.61 0.74
C GLU A 405 23.25 3.21 0.30
N ALA A 406 24.26 3.88 0.86
CA ALA A 406 25.66 3.60 0.54
C ALA A 406 26.58 3.95 1.71
N SER A 407 27.67 3.19 1.88
CA SER A 407 28.63 3.39 2.97
C SER A 407 29.24 4.80 2.99
N ARG A 408 29.81 5.19 4.15
CA ARG A 408 30.47 6.51 4.30
C ARG A 408 31.52 6.77 3.20
N THR A 409 32.29 5.76 2.83
CA THR A 409 33.36 5.83 1.81
C THR A 409 32.86 5.79 0.37
N ALA A 410 31.68 5.22 0.09
CA ALA A 410 31.16 5.02 -1.27
C ALA A 410 30.64 6.31 -1.93
N LYS A 411 30.68 6.36 -3.27
CA LYS A 411 30.28 7.53 -4.07
C LYS A 411 28.76 7.78 -4.18
N GLY A 412 27.91 6.80 -3.87
CA GLY A 412 26.46 6.89 -4.13
C GLY A 412 26.10 6.57 -5.58
N ARG A 413 24.97 7.08 -6.09
CA ARG A 413 24.57 6.97 -7.51
C ARG A 413 24.21 8.35 -8.09
N ALA A 414 24.48 8.56 -9.38
CA ALA A 414 24.14 9.80 -10.07
C ALA A 414 22.61 10.04 -10.13
N LEU A 415 22.19 11.28 -9.89
CA LEU A 415 20.77 11.71 -9.86
C LEU A 415 20.02 11.43 -11.17
N VAL A 416 20.70 11.49 -12.31
CA VAL A 416 20.13 11.15 -13.64
C VAL A 416 19.65 9.70 -13.75
N ASN A 417 20.12 8.81 -12.86
CA ASN A 417 19.70 7.41 -12.80
C ASN A 417 18.56 7.17 -11.79
N ILE A 418 18.08 8.22 -11.11
CA ILE A 418 17.07 8.18 -10.03
C ILE A 418 15.86 9.07 -10.37
N LEU A 419 16.11 10.19 -11.04
CA LEU A 419 15.13 11.16 -11.50
C LEU A 419 15.16 11.21 -13.04
N PRO A 420 14.00 11.19 -13.74
CA PRO A 420 13.97 11.33 -15.19
C PRO A 420 14.15 12.80 -15.59
N LEU A 421 15.39 13.24 -15.49
CA LEU A 421 15.87 14.55 -15.96
C LEU A 421 16.04 14.51 -17.48
N ARG A 422 15.68 15.59 -18.16
CA ARG A 422 15.89 15.73 -19.62
C ARG A 422 17.33 16.18 -19.90
N GLU A 423 17.78 16.02 -21.14
CA GLU A 423 19.12 16.49 -21.56
C GLU A 423 19.32 17.99 -21.24
N GLY A 424 20.37 18.34 -20.50
CA GLY A 424 20.62 19.71 -20.01
C GLY A 424 19.75 20.16 -18.81
N GLU A 425 18.99 19.25 -18.20
CA GLU A 425 18.25 19.50 -16.96
C GLU A 425 19.09 19.09 -15.74
N ARG A 426 19.30 20.03 -14.82
CA ARG A 426 20.08 19.83 -13.58
C ARG A 426 19.27 20.29 -12.37
N ILE A 427 19.54 19.69 -11.20
CA ILE A 427 18.96 20.13 -9.93
C ILE A 427 19.68 21.40 -9.47
N GLN A 428 18.94 22.33 -8.86
CA GLN A 428 19.42 23.64 -8.39
C GLN A 428 19.06 23.90 -6.91
N SER A 429 18.17 23.08 -6.33
CA SER A 429 17.79 23.14 -4.92
C SER A 429 17.10 21.84 -4.51
N VAL A 430 17.35 21.37 -3.28
CA VAL A 430 16.67 20.23 -2.68
C VAL A 430 16.09 20.64 -1.32
N LEU A 431 14.83 20.27 -1.06
CA LEU A 431 14.14 20.54 0.21
C LEU A 431 13.52 19.25 0.77
N SER A 432 13.79 18.93 2.04
CA SER A 432 13.15 17.85 2.80
C SER A 432 11.83 18.31 3.43
N THR A 433 10.79 17.47 3.43
CA THR A 433 9.50 17.75 4.10
C THR A 433 8.76 16.46 4.45
N ARG A 434 8.12 16.40 5.61
CA ARG A 434 7.29 15.28 6.05
C ARG A 434 5.86 15.41 5.52
N ASP A 435 5.25 16.57 5.74
CA ASP A 435 3.80 16.80 5.58
C ASP A 435 3.43 18.09 4.81
N PHE A 436 4.42 18.84 4.33
CA PHE A 436 4.31 20.14 3.65
C PHE A 436 3.82 21.29 4.54
N ASN A 437 3.85 21.15 5.87
CA ASN A 437 3.43 22.18 6.83
C ASN A 437 4.60 22.98 7.45
N GLU A 438 5.86 22.67 7.15
CA GLU A 438 7.04 23.30 7.80
C GLU A 438 7.37 24.73 7.29
N GLY A 439 6.41 25.39 6.67
CA GLY A 439 6.48 26.78 6.21
C GLY A 439 5.35 27.07 5.22
N PRO A 440 4.70 28.24 5.27
CA PRO A 440 3.57 28.54 4.39
C PRO A 440 3.97 28.71 2.92
N PHE A 441 5.20 29.14 2.62
CA PHE A 441 5.60 29.52 1.26
C PHE A 441 6.93 28.92 0.80
N LEU A 442 7.03 28.73 -0.52
CA LEU A 442 8.27 28.62 -1.26
C LEU A 442 8.48 29.88 -2.11
N VAL A 443 9.68 30.44 -2.03
CA VAL A 443 10.17 31.52 -2.87
C VAL A 443 11.17 30.98 -3.89
N PHE A 444 10.97 31.33 -5.17
CA PHE A 444 11.78 30.92 -6.32
C PHE A 444 12.44 32.15 -6.94
N ALA A 445 13.69 32.03 -7.37
CA ALA A 445 14.40 33.08 -8.12
C ALA A 445 15.04 32.55 -9.40
N THR A 446 14.93 33.30 -10.49
CA THR A 446 15.51 32.97 -11.79
C THR A 446 16.67 33.90 -12.16
N LYS A 447 17.51 33.44 -13.10
CA LYS A 447 18.69 34.14 -13.61
C LYS A 447 18.36 35.52 -14.15
N ASN A 448 17.25 35.64 -14.87
CA ASN A 448 16.82 36.91 -15.48
C ASN A 448 16.08 37.84 -14.49
N GLY A 449 16.24 37.60 -13.18
CA GLY A 449 15.76 38.49 -12.13
C GLY A 449 14.28 38.34 -11.81
N VAL A 450 13.64 37.22 -12.16
CA VAL A 450 12.24 36.94 -11.79
C VAL A 450 12.21 36.31 -10.39
N ILE A 451 11.27 36.73 -9.55
CA ILE A 451 10.94 36.12 -8.26
C ILE A 451 9.48 35.66 -8.27
N LYS A 452 9.20 34.57 -7.56
CA LYS A 452 7.85 34.04 -7.38
C LYS A 452 7.66 33.52 -5.95
N LYS A 453 6.50 33.79 -5.34
CA LYS A 453 6.04 33.15 -4.11
C LYS A 453 4.91 32.17 -4.43
N THR A 454 4.94 30.98 -3.85
CA THR A 454 3.92 29.93 -4.00
C THR A 454 3.64 29.30 -2.64
N GLU A 455 2.39 28.97 -2.31
CA GLU A 455 2.04 28.24 -1.10
C GLU A 455 2.67 26.83 -1.10
N PHE A 456 3.33 26.44 -0.01
CA PHE A 456 4.06 25.17 0.08
C PHE A 456 3.14 23.93 0.02
N PRO A 457 1.93 23.91 0.63
CA PRO A 457 0.98 22.81 0.47
C PRO A 457 0.57 22.52 -0.98
N LEU A 458 0.70 23.47 -1.91
CA LEU A 458 0.45 23.21 -3.35
C LEU A 458 1.43 22.22 -3.98
N TYR A 459 2.52 21.86 -3.28
CA TYR A 459 3.45 20.81 -3.70
C TYR A 459 3.09 19.42 -3.14
N ASN A 460 2.13 19.33 -2.20
CA ASN A 460 1.52 18.07 -1.80
C ASN A 460 0.49 17.63 -2.85
N THR A 461 0.98 17.13 -3.98
CA THR A 461 0.19 16.58 -5.08
C THR A 461 0.79 15.22 -5.48
N PRO A 462 -0.02 14.22 -5.89
CA PRO A 462 0.51 13.02 -6.53
C PRO A 462 1.40 13.36 -7.74
N ILE A 463 2.70 13.14 -7.60
CA ILE A 463 3.69 13.49 -8.62
C ILE A 463 3.76 12.40 -9.69
N LYS A 464 3.58 12.80 -10.96
CA LYS A 464 3.80 11.92 -12.11
C LYS A 464 5.30 11.71 -12.35
N ALA A 465 5.68 10.62 -13.04
CA ALA A 465 7.08 10.30 -13.28
C ALA A 465 7.90 11.45 -13.91
N ASP A 466 7.35 12.19 -14.87
CA ASP A 466 7.97 13.39 -15.50
C ASP A 466 8.02 14.62 -14.57
N GLY A 467 7.80 14.47 -13.26
CA GLY A 467 7.74 15.55 -12.28
C GLY A 467 6.46 16.39 -12.40
N ILE A 468 6.47 17.56 -11.75
CA ILE A 468 5.42 18.58 -11.87
C ILE A 468 6.03 19.97 -12.08
N ILE A 469 5.29 20.88 -12.72
CA ILE A 469 5.70 22.29 -12.83
C ILE A 469 5.65 22.95 -11.44
N ALA A 470 6.74 23.63 -11.06
CA ALA A 470 6.84 24.49 -9.87
C ALA A 470 6.83 25.98 -10.23
N ILE A 471 7.47 26.34 -11.34
CA ILE A 471 7.53 27.68 -11.91
C ILE A 471 7.64 27.57 -13.43
N LYS A 472 6.93 28.45 -14.15
CA LYS A 472 6.99 28.51 -15.62
C LYS A 472 8.17 29.36 -16.07
N ILE A 473 9.31 28.71 -16.24
CA ILE A 473 10.56 29.27 -16.81
C ILE A 473 10.36 29.59 -18.30
N ARG A 474 11.21 30.47 -18.85
CA ARG A 474 11.26 30.83 -20.28
C ARG A 474 12.48 30.21 -20.92
N ASP A 475 12.49 30.09 -22.25
CA ASP A 475 13.57 29.45 -23.00
C ASP A 475 14.94 30.17 -22.86
N ASP A 476 14.92 31.44 -22.46
CA ASP A 476 16.09 32.31 -22.20
C ASP A 476 16.48 32.44 -20.71
N ASP A 477 15.80 31.72 -19.81
CA ASP A 477 15.94 31.86 -18.35
C ASP A 477 16.16 30.50 -17.66
N GLU A 478 16.64 30.50 -16.42
CA GLU A 478 16.77 29.30 -15.61
C GLU A 478 16.51 29.57 -14.12
N LEU A 479 15.91 28.62 -13.42
CA LEU A 479 15.76 28.65 -11.97
C LEU A 479 17.16 28.61 -11.33
N ILE A 480 17.46 29.52 -10.41
CA ILE A 480 18.74 29.61 -9.69
C ILE A 480 18.62 29.06 -8.27
N ALA A 481 17.56 29.43 -7.54
CA ALA A 481 17.38 29.00 -6.16
C ALA A 481 15.91 28.89 -5.75
N VAL A 482 15.65 28.03 -4.77
CA VAL A 482 14.37 27.90 -4.04
C VAL A 482 14.66 27.98 -2.55
N ARG A 483 13.79 28.66 -1.79
CA ARG A 483 13.84 28.75 -0.32
C ARG A 483 12.45 28.60 0.28
N ARG A 484 12.36 28.04 1.49
CA ARG A 484 11.17 28.11 2.35
C ARG A 484 11.14 29.47 3.03
N THR A 485 9.96 30.07 3.15
CA THR A 485 9.76 31.34 3.87
C THR A 485 8.51 31.29 4.75
N SER A 486 8.53 32.11 5.80
CA SER A 486 7.55 32.16 6.89
C SER A 486 6.34 33.04 6.61
N GLY A 487 6.41 33.91 5.60
CA GLY A 487 5.48 35.01 5.36
C GLY A 487 6.06 36.37 5.76
N ASP A 488 7.02 36.41 6.68
CA ASP A 488 7.62 37.66 7.21
C ASP A 488 9.14 37.79 6.90
N ASP A 489 9.69 36.95 6.02
CA ASP A 489 11.13 36.98 5.70
C ASP A 489 11.51 38.10 4.70
N ASP A 490 12.74 38.63 4.84
CA ASP A 490 13.37 39.37 3.75
C ASP A 490 14.00 38.43 2.74
N ILE A 491 13.89 38.76 1.45
CA ILE A 491 14.60 38.11 0.37
C ILE A 491 15.78 38.98 -0.07
N LEU A 492 16.96 38.37 -0.18
CA LEU A 492 18.17 38.96 -0.74
C LEU A 492 18.48 38.31 -2.09
N MET A 493 18.59 39.12 -3.14
CA MET A 493 19.00 38.69 -4.50
C MET A 493 20.29 39.40 -4.90
N VAL A 494 21.25 38.68 -5.48
CA VAL A 494 22.58 39.22 -5.86
C VAL A 494 22.90 38.92 -7.32
N SER A 495 23.36 39.92 -8.08
CA SER A 495 23.74 39.77 -9.50
C SER A 495 25.25 39.74 -9.77
N ARG A 496 25.62 39.17 -10.93
CA ARG A 496 27.01 39.02 -11.39
C ARG A 496 27.77 40.35 -11.46
N LYS A 497 27.09 41.45 -11.81
CA LYS A 497 27.66 42.83 -11.80
C LYS A 497 27.71 43.48 -10.40
N GLY A 498 27.71 42.68 -9.35
CA GLY A 498 27.99 43.14 -7.99
C GLY A 498 26.91 44.06 -7.41
N GLN A 499 25.64 43.86 -7.78
CA GLN A 499 24.49 44.52 -7.14
C GLN A 499 23.72 43.54 -6.26
N ALA A 500 23.07 44.05 -5.21
CA ALA A 500 22.21 43.27 -4.31
C ALA A 500 20.90 44.00 -3.99
N VAL A 501 19.77 43.31 -4.09
CA VAL A 501 18.43 43.82 -3.70
C VAL A 501 17.98 43.06 -2.46
N ARG A 502 17.68 43.77 -1.36
CA ARG A 502 16.97 43.21 -0.20
C ARG A 502 15.54 43.78 -0.18
N PHE A 503 14.53 42.93 -0.02
CA PHE A 503 13.14 43.36 0.12
C PHE A 503 12.30 42.33 0.89
N HIS A 504 11.29 42.79 1.61
CA HIS A 504 10.37 41.92 2.35
C HIS A 504 9.46 41.11 1.42
N GLU A 505 9.19 39.86 1.76
CA GLU A 505 8.54 38.91 0.87
C GLU A 505 7.09 39.27 0.49
N ASP A 506 6.41 40.14 1.24
CA ASP A 506 5.06 40.65 0.89
C ASP A 506 5.04 41.55 -0.34
N ALA A 507 6.19 42.04 -0.79
CA ALA A 507 6.31 42.67 -2.12
C ALA A 507 5.99 41.69 -3.27
N THR A 508 5.90 40.38 -2.98
CA THR A 508 5.57 39.30 -3.92
C THR A 508 4.36 38.50 -3.41
N ARG A 509 3.17 38.77 -3.96
CA ARG A 509 1.98 37.96 -3.66
C ARG A 509 2.17 36.49 -4.03
N ALA A 510 1.51 35.60 -3.30
CA ALA A 510 1.43 34.19 -3.67
C ALA A 510 0.78 34.00 -5.06
N MET A 511 1.24 32.97 -5.78
CA MET A 511 0.79 32.58 -7.11
C MET A 511 0.77 31.06 -7.27
N GLY A 512 -0.12 30.54 -8.09
CA GLY A 512 -0.18 29.11 -8.41
C GLY A 512 1.06 28.58 -9.15
N ARG A 513 1.25 27.25 -9.10
CA ARG A 513 2.44 26.56 -9.63
C ARG A 513 2.73 26.79 -11.12
N ASP A 514 1.75 26.72 -12.02
CA ASP A 514 1.96 27.01 -13.45
C ASP A 514 1.88 28.52 -13.76
N THR A 515 2.79 29.28 -13.15
CA THR A 515 2.99 30.73 -13.40
C THR A 515 4.47 31.09 -13.29
N SER A 516 4.88 32.18 -13.94
CA SER A 516 6.29 32.60 -14.02
C SER A 516 6.75 33.52 -12.89
N GLY A 517 5.86 34.22 -12.17
CA GLY A 517 6.23 35.21 -11.15
C GLY A 517 6.30 36.66 -11.65
N VAL A 518 7.09 37.50 -10.96
CA VAL A 518 7.23 38.96 -11.16
C VAL A 518 8.70 39.39 -11.08
N ARG A 519 9.10 40.55 -11.62
CA ARG A 519 10.50 41.01 -11.54
C ARG A 519 10.95 41.23 -10.09
N GLY A 520 11.86 40.39 -9.60
CA GLY A 520 12.53 40.50 -8.29
C GLY A 520 13.68 41.50 -8.29
N MET A 521 14.46 41.53 -9.38
CA MET A 521 15.64 42.37 -9.57
C MET A 521 15.71 42.93 -10.99
N ASP A 522 16.24 44.13 -11.18
CA ASP A 522 16.42 44.77 -12.49
C ASP A 522 17.82 44.50 -13.08
N ILE A 523 17.97 43.31 -13.67
CA ILE A 523 19.20 42.84 -14.32
C ILE A 523 19.53 43.71 -15.55
N SER A 524 20.79 44.14 -15.67
CA SER A 524 21.17 45.23 -16.59
C SER A 524 22.31 44.86 -17.58
N GLY A 525 21.91 44.60 -18.82
CA GLY A 525 22.80 44.26 -19.94
C GLY A 525 23.07 42.75 -20.06
N ALA A 526 23.46 42.31 -21.26
CA ALA A 526 23.44 40.90 -21.68
C ALA A 526 24.19 39.92 -20.74
N ASP A 527 25.30 40.36 -20.15
CA ASP A 527 26.19 39.50 -19.34
C ASP A 527 25.90 39.55 -17.83
N ASP A 528 24.85 40.26 -17.41
CA ASP A 528 24.39 40.31 -16.01
C ASP A 528 23.30 39.25 -15.75
N GLY A 529 23.15 38.84 -14.50
CA GLY A 529 22.17 37.85 -14.08
C GLY A 529 22.26 37.58 -12.58
N VAL A 530 21.18 37.06 -12.00
CA VAL A 530 21.16 36.62 -10.60
C VAL A 530 22.09 35.42 -10.42
N LEU A 531 23.05 35.55 -9.51
CA LEU A 531 23.91 34.44 -9.07
C LEU A 531 23.31 33.71 -7.87
N ALA A 532 22.64 34.43 -6.97
CA ALA A 532 22.11 33.89 -5.73
C ALA A 532 20.81 34.58 -5.30
N MET A 533 19.95 33.81 -4.65
CA MET A 533 18.84 34.31 -3.83
C MET A 533 18.79 33.51 -2.54
N ASP A 534 18.66 34.22 -1.41
CA ASP A 534 18.47 33.60 -0.10
C ASP A 534 17.58 34.44 0.82
N VAL A 535 17.21 33.86 1.96
CA VAL A 535 16.55 34.56 3.06
C VAL A 535 17.57 35.43 3.79
N ALA A 536 17.23 36.70 4.04
CA ALA A 536 18.12 37.70 4.62
C ALA A 536 17.80 37.91 6.11
N ARG A 537 18.73 37.53 6.99
CA ARG A 537 18.65 37.76 8.44
C ARG A 537 19.77 38.69 8.88
N ASP A 538 19.49 39.59 9.83
CA ASP A 538 20.43 40.66 10.21
C ASP A 538 21.66 40.16 10.99
N ASP A 539 21.66 38.91 11.46
CA ASP A 539 22.77 38.22 12.11
C ASP A 539 23.70 37.45 11.15
N ASP A 540 23.26 37.20 9.90
CA ASP A 540 24.03 36.48 8.88
C ASP A 540 24.94 37.43 8.03
N ASP A 541 26.06 36.92 7.51
CA ASP A 541 26.92 37.64 6.56
C ASP A 541 26.52 37.33 5.10
N LEU A 542 26.60 38.31 4.20
CA LEU A 542 26.76 38.03 2.77
C LEU A 542 28.26 37.91 2.44
N LEU A 543 28.69 36.71 2.05
CA LEU A 543 29.94 36.47 1.34
C LEU A 543 29.77 36.82 -0.14
N VAL A 544 30.74 37.50 -0.73
CA VAL A 544 30.87 37.67 -2.19
C VAL A 544 32.29 37.39 -2.65
N VAL A 545 32.43 36.75 -3.81
CA VAL A 545 33.69 36.29 -4.39
C VAL A 545 33.74 36.61 -5.89
N THR A 546 34.87 37.14 -6.38
CA THR A 546 35.12 37.45 -7.78
C THR A 546 35.84 36.34 -8.52
N GLU A 547 35.73 36.35 -9.86
CA GLU A 547 36.37 35.40 -10.77
C GLU A 547 37.89 35.30 -10.54
N ASN A 548 38.60 36.39 -10.24
CA ASN A 548 40.04 36.35 -10.01
C ASN A 548 40.41 36.06 -8.53
N GLY A 549 39.54 35.40 -7.77
CA GLY A 549 39.84 34.91 -6.42
C GLY A 549 39.82 35.94 -5.30
N TYR A 550 39.15 37.09 -5.47
CA TYR A 550 39.01 38.10 -4.40
C TYR A 550 37.65 37.99 -3.72
N GLY A 551 37.60 38.08 -2.39
CA GLY A 551 36.36 37.95 -1.62
C GLY A 551 36.32 38.76 -0.34
N LYS A 552 35.12 38.83 0.24
CA LYS A 552 34.85 39.49 1.53
C LYS A 552 33.52 39.01 2.13
N ARG A 553 33.40 39.11 3.45
CA ARG A 553 32.11 39.09 4.17
C ARG A 553 31.59 40.52 4.37
N THR A 554 30.27 40.69 4.39
CA THR A 554 29.61 41.93 4.83
C THR A 554 28.28 41.59 5.46
N GLY A 555 28.03 42.03 6.69
CA GLY A 555 26.76 41.80 7.40
C GLY A 555 25.54 42.24 6.60
N ILE A 556 24.46 41.47 6.72
CA ILE A 556 23.20 41.71 6.00
C ILE A 556 22.49 43.00 6.47
N ASP A 557 22.76 43.43 7.71
CA ASP A 557 22.38 44.73 8.29
C ASP A 557 22.72 45.93 7.37
N GLN A 558 23.89 45.89 6.71
CA GLN A 558 24.34 46.99 5.85
C GLN A 558 23.50 47.13 4.57
N TYR A 559 22.80 46.08 4.15
CA TYR A 559 21.99 46.03 2.94
C TYR A 559 20.58 46.51 3.27
N ARG A 560 20.40 47.84 3.31
CA ARG A 560 19.08 48.48 3.51
C ARG A 560 18.00 47.82 2.64
N LYS A 561 16.81 47.64 3.19
CA LYS A 561 15.64 47.21 2.40
C LYS A 561 15.38 48.22 1.26
N THR A 562 14.95 47.70 0.11
CA THR A 562 14.70 48.44 -1.15
C THR A 562 13.40 47.93 -1.78
N ASN A 563 12.88 48.64 -2.78
CA ASN A 563 11.74 48.13 -3.54
C ASN A 563 12.16 46.94 -4.41
N ARG A 564 11.31 45.89 -4.44
CA ARG A 564 11.41 44.77 -5.38
C ARG A 564 11.47 45.29 -6.83
N GLY A 565 12.30 44.66 -7.65
CA GLY A 565 12.40 44.98 -9.08
C GLY A 565 13.22 46.25 -9.36
N THR A 566 14.03 46.69 -8.41
CA THR A 566 15.08 47.71 -8.61
C THR A 566 16.42 47.05 -8.93
N LYS A 567 17.43 47.85 -9.31
CA LYS A 567 18.81 47.38 -9.49
C LYS A 567 19.51 47.04 -8.16
N GLY A 568 18.93 47.44 -7.02
CA GLY A 568 19.52 47.24 -5.70
C GLY A 568 20.63 48.24 -5.34
N VAL A 569 21.61 47.76 -4.58
CA VAL A 569 22.79 48.51 -4.12
C VAL A 569 24.07 47.72 -4.37
N GLY A 570 25.18 48.41 -4.64
CA GLY A 570 26.48 47.76 -4.85
C GLY A 570 26.91 46.93 -3.64
N THR A 571 27.27 45.66 -3.89
CA THR A 571 27.77 44.69 -2.91
C THR A 571 29.29 44.55 -2.92
N ILE A 572 29.97 45.02 -3.97
CA ILE A 572 31.43 45.03 -4.11
C ILE A 572 31.84 46.13 -5.10
N LYS A 573 33.05 46.69 -4.97
CA LYS A 573 33.67 47.50 -6.03
C LYS A 573 34.44 46.60 -6.99
N LEU A 574 33.78 46.19 -8.07
CA LEU A 574 34.41 45.48 -9.19
C LEU A 574 35.46 46.37 -9.90
N THR A 575 36.43 45.71 -10.52
CA THR A 575 37.50 46.29 -11.35
C THR A 575 37.98 45.21 -12.30
N ASP A 576 38.38 45.55 -13.52
CA ASP A 576 38.73 44.59 -14.59
C ASP A 576 39.75 43.52 -14.12
N ALA A 577 40.80 43.93 -13.40
CA ALA A 577 41.81 43.06 -12.81
C ALA A 577 41.31 42.10 -11.70
N LYS A 578 40.02 42.15 -11.33
CA LYS A 578 39.38 41.24 -10.37
C LYS A 578 38.28 40.36 -10.99
N GLY A 579 37.87 40.64 -12.23
CA GLY A 579 36.70 40.01 -12.86
C GLY A 579 35.36 40.46 -12.28
N ALA A 580 34.27 39.81 -12.71
CA ALA A 580 32.93 39.94 -12.14
C ALA A 580 32.77 39.05 -10.88
N LEU A 581 31.57 38.98 -10.30
CA LEU A 581 31.31 37.98 -9.25
C LEU A 581 31.24 36.56 -9.85
N ALA A 582 31.92 35.62 -9.21
CA ALA A 582 31.80 34.19 -9.43
C ALA A 582 30.83 33.52 -8.44
N GLY A 583 30.70 34.08 -7.22
CA GLY A 583 29.84 33.53 -6.18
C GLY A 583 29.33 34.58 -5.19
N ALA A 584 28.13 34.33 -4.66
CA ALA A 584 27.51 35.08 -3.58
C ALA A 584 26.74 34.11 -2.68
N LEU A 585 26.98 34.13 -1.38
CA LEU A 585 26.43 33.16 -0.42
C LEU A 585 26.07 33.88 0.89
N VAL A 586 24.89 33.59 1.45
CA VAL A 586 24.60 33.94 2.85
C VAL A 586 25.28 32.89 3.73
N VAL A 587 26.07 33.33 4.71
CA VAL A 587 26.97 32.48 5.50
C VAL A 587 27.01 32.88 6.98
N ARG A 588 27.30 31.90 7.83
CA ARG A 588 27.56 32.06 9.26
C ARG A 588 29.04 31.86 9.57
N GLU A 589 29.49 32.42 10.69
CA GLU A 589 30.91 32.45 11.07
C GLU A 589 31.53 31.04 11.25
N HIS A 590 30.70 30.02 11.50
CA HIS A 590 31.12 28.63 11.68
C HIS A 590 31.10 27.79 10.39
N ASP A 591 30.65 28.35 9.26
CA ASP A 591 30.51 27.61 8.01
C ASP A 591 31.89 27.32 7.36
N GLY A 592 31.97 26.22 6.61
CA GLY A 592 33.08 25.93 5.70
C GLY A 592 32.79 26.41 4.28
N LEU A 593 33.82 26.75 3.52
CA LEU A 593 33.72 27.04 2.09
C LEU A 593 34.60 26.11 1.27
N VAL A 594 34.11 25.76 0.08
CA VAL A 594 34.92 25.25 -1.03
C VAL A 594 34.91 26.28 -2.15
N PHE A 595 36.08 26.59 -2.66
CA PHE A 595 36.32 27.34 -3.89
C PHE A 595 36.85 26.38 -4.95
N ILE A 596 36.36 26.50 -6.18
CA ILE A 596 36.81 25.70 -7.32
C ILE A 596 37.16 26.64 -8.47
N SER A 597 38.28 26.37 -9.14
CA SER A 597 38.69 27.10 -10.34
C SER A 597 38.21 26.43 -11.64
N LYS A 598 38.40 27.08 -12.79
CA LYS A 598 38.02 26.53 -14.09
C LYS A 598 38.94 25.38 -14.48
N GLU A 599 40.22 25.48 -14.15
CA GLU A 599 41.22 24.41 -14.35
C GLU A 599 41.25 23.39 -13.18
N GLY A 600 40.19 23.32 -12.38
CA GLY A 600 39.96 22.23 -11.41
C GLY A 600 40.70 22.34 -10.07
N MET A 601 41.38 23.45 -9.78
CA MET A 601 41.99 23.67 -8.46
C MET A 601 40.90 23.84 -7.40
N VAL A 602 40.97 23.06 -6.31
CA VAL A 602 40.01 23.10 -5.19
C VAL A 602 40.70 23.62 -3.93
N GLN A 603 40.10 24.62 -3.27
CA GLN A 603 40.57 25.16 -2.00
C GLN A 603 39.46 25.13 -0.95
N ARG A 604 39.75 24.59 0.25
CA ARG A 604 38.88 24.71 1.43
C ARG A 604 39.29 25.91 2.28
N THR A 605 38.33 26.63 2.86
CA THR A 605 38.59 27.76 3.77
C THR A 605 37.40 27.99 4.69
N ALA A 606 37.63 28.12 6.01
CA ALA A 606 36.55 28.42 6.96
C ALA A 606 36.10 29.89 6.88
N VAL A 607 34.80 30.16 6.97
CA VAL A 607 34.20 31.50 6.82
C VAL A 607 34.79 32.51 7.82
N ARG A 608 35.10 32.09 9.05
CA ARG A 608 35.84 32.86 10.06
C ARG A 608 37.13 33.52 9.54
N GLY A 609 37.86 32.86 8.63
CA GLY A 609 39.15 33.33 8.10
C GLY A 609 39.04 34.44 7.05
N ILE A 610 37.83 34.70 6.52
CA ILE A 610 37.60 35.78 5.55
C ILE A 610 37.19 37.03 6.31
N ASN A 611 37.91 38.14 6.11
CA ASN A 611 37.64 39.40 6.79
C ASN A 611 36.27 40.00 6.40
N ARG A 612 35.58 40.56 7.41
CA ARG A 612 34.41 41.43 7.23
C ARG A 612 34.86 42.81 6.75
N TYR A 613 34.22 43.32 5.70
CA TYR A 613 34.42 44.67 5.17
C TYR A 613 33.09 45.31 4.78
N GLY A 614 33.06 46.64 4.66
CA GLY A 614 31.89 47.37 4.15
C GLY A 614 31.59 47.07 2.67
N ARG A 615 30.32 47.24 2.27
CA ARG A 615 29.81 46.87 0.94
C ARG A 615 30.67 47.32 -0.25
N LEU A 616 31.03 48.60 -0.36
CA LEU A 616 31.77 49.14 -1.51
C LEU A 616 33.30 48.96 -1.45
N SER A 617 33.81 48.04 -0.62
CA SER A 617 35.20 47.59 -0.66
C SER A 617 35.46 46.63 -1.83
N GLN A 618 36.72 46.34 -2.14
CA GLN A 618 37.14 45.44 -3.23
C GLN A 618 37.43 44.00 -2.79
N GLY A 619 37.34 43.68 -1.50
CA GLY A 619 37.77 42.40 -0.92
C GLY A 619 39.27 42.13 -0.97
N VAL A 620 39.69 41.11 -0.22
CA VAL A 620 41.07 40.56 -0.16
C VAL A 620 41.18 39.33 -1.05
N LYS A 621 42.40 38.87 -1.41
CA LYS A 621 42.55 37.60 -2.14
C LYS A 621 42.17 36.46 -1.17
N VAL A 622 41.18 35.65 -1.55
CA VAL A 622 40.68 34.50 -0.79
C VAL A 622 41.05 33.18 -1.44
N MET A 623 41.27 33.15 -2.76
CA MET A 623 41.81 32.01 -3.50
C MET A 623 42.99 32.45 -4.36
N ASN A 624 44.10 31.70 -4.35
CA ASN A 624 45.28 32.07 -5.13
C ASN A 624 45.23 31.53 -6.57
N VAL A 625 44.33 32.10 -7.38
CA VAL A 625 44.16 31.72 -8.80
C VAL A 625 45.36 32.16 -9.65
N ARG A 626 45.70 31.34 -10.66
CA ARG A 626 46.71 31.58 -11.72
C ARG A 626 46.18 32.57 -12.77
N ASP A 627 47.06 33.20 -13.55
CA ASP A 627 46.68 34.33 -14.42
C ASP A 627 45.72 33.96 -15.57
N ASP A 628 45.73 32.72 -16.06
CA ASP A 628 44.82 32.19 -17.10
C ASP A 628 43.60 31.41 -16.55
N ASP A 629 43.45 31.33 -15.23
CA ASP A 629 42.42 30.56 -14.53
C ASP A 629 41.45 31.48 -13.77
N ILE A 630 40.24 31.01 -13.46
CA ILE A 630 39.20 31.79 -12.76
C ILE A 630 38.43 30.91 -11.77
N VAL A 631 37.94 31.48 -10.67
CA VAL A 631 36.95 30.85 -9.79
C VAL A 631 35.69 30.53 -10.61
N SER A 632 35.38 29.24 -10.73
CA SER A 632 34.22 28.71 -11.45
C SER A 632 33.01 28.50 -10.54
N ALA A 633 33.26 28.13 -9.27
CA ALA A 633 32.23 27.92 -8.25
C ALA A 633 32.73 28.25 -6.84
N VAL A 634 31.80 28.65 -5.97
CA VAL A 634 31.99 28.75 -4.52
C VAL A 634 30.76 28.18 -3.84
N ALA A 635 30.95 27.31 -2.87
CA ALA A 635 29.86 26.67 -2.13
C ALA A 635 30.13 26.67 -0.61
N VAL A 636 29.06 26.73 0.18
CA VAL A 636 29.10 26.38 1.60
C VAL A 636 29.24 24.86 1.69
N VAL A 637 30.17 24.39 2.52
CA VAL A 637 30.32 22.96 2.83
C VAL A 637 30.25 22.73 4.33
N TYR A 638 29.70 21.58 4.69
CA TYR A 638 29.78 21.08 6.06
C TYR A 638 31.18 20.52 6.31
N ASP A 639 31.75 20.88 7.45
CA ASP A 639 33.08 20.41 7.85
C ASP A 639 33.09 18.87 7.95
N SER A 640 34.17 18.27 7.45
CA SER A 640 34.41 16.83 7.47
C SER A 640 35.11 16.39 8.77
N GLY A 641 35.69 17.33 9.52
CA GLY A 641 36.51 17.07 10.71
C GLY A 641 37.97 16.68 10.40
N ASP A 642 38.40 16.81 9.14
CA ASP A 642 39.76 16.57 8.67
C ASP A 642 40.48 17.93 8.48
N ASP A 643 40.80 18.59 9.61
CA ASP A 643 41.68 19.77 9.70
C ASP A 643 42.97 19.31 10.42
N ASP A 644 44.09 19.19 9.70
CA ASP A 644 45.44 18.98 10.25
C ASP A 644 46.46 19.73 9.36
N GLU A 645 47.53 20.27 9.94
CA GLU A 645 48.14 21.51 9.43
C GLU A 645 49.10 21.38 8.23
N SER A 646 48.92 22.28 7.26
CA SER A 646 49.95 22.86 6.35
C SER A 646 50.66 21.98 5.30
N ALA A 647 50.50 22.37 4.02
CA ALA A 647 51.60 22.84 3.16
C ALA A 647 51.06 23.42 1.84
N ASP A 648 51.82 24.32 1.20
CA ASP A 648 51.51 24.90 -0.12
C ASP A 648 51.81 23.87 -1.23
N ALA A 649 50.79 23.44 -1.99
CA ALA A 649 50.89 22.35 -2.95
C ALA A 649 49.92 22.52 -4.15
N THR A 650 50.23 23.44 -5.06
CA THR A 650 49.50 23.54 -6.34
C THR A 650 49.91 22.43 -7.31
N LEU A 651 49.18 21.31 -7.30
CA LEU A 651 49.36 20.20 -8.25
C LEU A 651 48.77 20.58 -9.63
N PRO A 652 49.57 20.56 -10.73
CA PRO A 652 49.04 20.53 -12.09
C PRO A 652 48.61 19.11 -12.48
N LEU A 653 47.63 19.00 -13.38
CA LEU A 653 47.24 17.76 -14.05
C LEU A 653 47.36 17.97 -15.56
N ASP A 654 48.10 17.10 -16.25
CA ASP A 654 48.22 17.13 -17.72
C ASP A 654 48.66 15.76 -18.27
N GLY A 655 48.15 15.43 -19.47
CA GLY A 655 48.93 14.73 -20.51
C GLY A 655 49.14 13.21 -20.45
N ASP A 656 48.24 12.48 -21.09
CA ASP A 656 48.30 11.09 -21.59
C ASP A 656 49.67 10.51 -22.02
N ALA A 657 49.82 9.17 -21.95
CA ALA A 657 49.92 8.27 -23.13
C ALA A 657 50.59 6.89 -22.89
N ASP A 658 50.05 5.86 -23.57
CA ASP A 658 50.60 4.54 -23.92
C ASP A 658 51.09 3.55 -22.84
N GLY A 659 51.13 2.26 -23.23
CA GLY A 659 51.48 1.12 -22.37
C GLY A 659 51.84 -0.14 -23.15
N ALA A 660 52.05 -1.26 -22.46
CA ALA A 660 52.42 -2.54 -23.08
C ALA A 660 51.96 -3.78 -22.28
N THR A 661 51.62 -4.85 -22.99
CA THR A 661 51.35 -6.19 -22.45
C THR A 661 52.64 -7.01 -22.30
N VAL A 662 52.80 -7.74 -21.19
CA VAL A 662 53.62 -8.98 -21.13
C VAL A 662 52.94 -9.98 -20.18
N GLN A 663 53.17 -11.28 -20.41
CA GLN A 663 52.62 -12.42 -19.67
C GLN A 663 53.74 -13.46 -19.47
N GLY A 664 53.90 -14.02 -18.26
CA GLY A 664 54.70 -15.25 -18.06
C GLY A 664 55.50 -15.40 -16.75
N MET A 665 55.05 -16.35 -15.91
CA MET A 665 55.81 -17.41 -15.21
C MET A 665 57.15 -17.15 -14.46
N LEU A 666 57.14 -17.54 -13.17
CA LEU A 666 58.21 -18.24 -12.40
C LEU A 666 59.54 -17.46 -12.14
N ASP A 667 60.30 -17.69 -11.05
CA ASP A 667 60.51 -18.97 -10.34
C ASP A 667 60.98 -18.84 -8.86
N GLU A 668 61.04 -20.00 -8.19
CA GLU A 668 61.80 -20.43 -6.98
C GLU A 668 61.80 -19.67 -5.62
N THR A 669 61.87 -20.48 -4.56
CA THR A 669 62.16 -20.12 -3.15
C THR A 669 63.47 -20.79 -2.72
N PRO A 670 63.99 -20.52 -1.50
CA PRO A 670 64.18 -21.69 -0.61
C PRO A 670 64.04 -21.46 0.90
N GLY A 671 63.35 -22.40 1.57
CA GLY A 671 63.98 -23.24 2.60
C GLY A 671 63.94 -22.84 4.09
N SER A 672 63.15 -23.58 4.88
CA SER A 672 63.54 -24.13 6.21
C SER A 672 62.56 -25.24 6.62
N THR A 673 62.94 -26.15 7.54
CA THR A 673 62.36 -27.51 7.67
C THR A 673 61.82 -27.88 9.07
N PRO A 674 60.93 -28.90 9.19
CA PRO A 674 60.30 -29.39 10.44
C PRO A 674 61.09 -30.54 11.11
N PRO A 675 60.57 -31.15 12.20
CA PRO A 675 59.99 -32.52 12.06
C PRO A 675 58.80 -32.83 13.04
N ASP A 676 58.48 -34.13 13.20
CA ASP A 676 57.70 -34.85 14.24
C ASP A 676 56.15 -34.65 14.33
N GLY A 677 55.30 -35.70 14.42
CA GLY A 677 55.55 -37.16 14.28
C GLY A 677 54.30 -38.06 14.45
N ASP A 678 54.34 -39.22 13.76
CA ASP A 678 53.86 -40.60 14.03
C ASP A 678 52.38 -41.04 14.33
N ASP A 679 52.11 -42.26 13.81
CA ASP A 679 51.22 -43.38 14.22
C ASP A 679 49.72 -43.59 13.83
N ASP A 680 49.49 -44.87 13.46
CA ASP A 680 48.35 -45.72 13.01
C ASP A 680 46.99 -45.61 13.78
N ASP A 681 45.82 -46.12 13.31
CA ASP A 681 45.57 -47.54 12.94
C ASP A 681 44.21 -47.84 12.24
N SER A 682 44.20 -48.95 11.49
CA SER A 682 43.07 -49.85 11.17
C SER A 682 41.96 -49.49 10.16
N SER A 683 41.56 -50.52 9.39
CA SER A 683 40.31 -50.64 8.62
C SER A 683 39.79 -52.08 8.78
N PRO A 684 38.47 -52.32 8.63
CA PRO A 684 37.96 -52.90 7.37
C PRO A 684 36.54 -52.39 6.99
N GLY A 685 36.00 -52.58 5.78
CA GLY A 685 36.48 -53.29 4.59
C GLY A 685 35.60 -54.49 4.19
N VAL A 686 34.89 -54.42 3.05
CA VAL A 686 34.30 -55.55 2.27
C VAL A 686 33.67 -55.02 0.96
N GLN A 687 33.65 -55.84 -0.12
CA GLN A 687 33.07 -55.56 -1.46
C GLN A 687 31.77 -56.40 -1.65
N ILE A 688 31.13 -56.69 -2.79
CA ILE A 688 31.34 -56.71 -4.28
C ILE A 688 29.91 -56.61 -4.92
N ASN A 689 29.62 -56.58 -6.24
CA ASN A 689 30.35 -56.83 -7.50
C ASN A 689 29.72 -55.98 -8.65
N GLU A 690 30.25 -56.07 -9.87
CA GLU A 690 29.59 -55.64 -11.13
C GLU A 690 29.39 -56.84 -12.08
N SER A 691 28.30 -56.84 -12.89
CA SER A 691 28.09 -57.55 -14.18
C SER A 691 26.58 -57.55 -14.54
N GLU A 692 26.11 -57.62 -15.80
CA GLU A 692 26.69 -57.40 -17.14
C GLU A 692 25.55 -57.08 -18.14
N ILE A 693 25.88 -56.40 -19.25
CA ILE A 693 25.39 -56.55 -20.65
C ILE A 693 23.94 -57.08 -20.89
N ASP A 694 23.07 -56.28 -21.56
CA ASP A 694 22.62 -56.57 -22.95
C ASP A 694 21.73 -55.48 -23.61
N GLU A 695 21.83 -55.39 -24.94
CA GLU A 695 20.92 -54.78 -25.95
C GLU A 695 21.09 -55.63 -27.24
N PRO A 696 20.11 -55.78 -28.17
CA PRO A 696 18.98 -54.88 -28.47
C PRO A 696 17.64 -55.63 -28.75
N GLY A 697 16.65 -54.96 -29.37
CA GLY A 697 15.54 -55.63 -30.07
C GLY A 697 14.38 -54.72 -30.50
N ASP A 698 14.18 -54.56 -31.80
CA ASP A 698 12.95 -53.98 -32.40
C ASP A 698 11.77 -54.97 -32.38
N ASP A 699 10.53 -54.46 -32.33
CA ASP A 699 9.40 -55.04 -33.07
C ASP A 699 8.31 -53.98 -33.37
N ASP A 700 7.34 -54.34 -34.21
CA ASP A 700 6.64 -53.41 -35.10
C ASP A 700 5.34 -52.74 -34.56
N SER A 701 4.89 -51.80 -35.38
CA SER A 701 3.69 -50.93 -35.42
C SER A 701 2.33 -51.71 -35.60
N PRO A 702 1.16 -51.13 -36.00
CA PRO A 702 0.78 -49.73 -36.29
C PRO A 702 -0.66 -49.27 -35.87
N THR A 703 -1.05 -48.06 -36.30
CA THR A 703 -2.45 -47.56 -36.58
C THR A 703 -3.50 -47.51 -35.44
N THR A 704 -4.19 -46.38 -35.25
CA THR A 704 -5.25 -45.91 -36.19
C THR A 704 -5.59 -44.43 -36.02
N GLU A 705 -6.06 -43.80 -37.11
CA GLU A 705 -6.74 -42.50 -37.12
C GLU A 705 -8.26 -42.67 -36.87
N ASN A 706 -8.95 -41.64 -36.38
CA ASN A 706 -10.24 -41.18 -36.94
C ASN A 706 -10.81 -39.90 -36.28
N ASP A 707 -10.86 -38.85 -37.08
CA ASP A 707 -11.90 -37.82 -37.27
C ASP A 707 -13.01 -37.52 -36.23
N VAL A 708 -13.20 -36.19 -36.07
CA VAL A 708 -14.48 -35.43 -36.07
C VAL A 708 -15.52 -35.68 -34.97
N THR A 709 -15.70 -34.67 -34.10
CA THR A 709 -16.95 -33.88 -34.06
C THR A 709 -16.71 -32.45 -33.56
#